data_AF-A0A1H7XY26-F1
#
_entry.id   AF-A0A1H7XY26-F1
#
_cell.length_a   1.000
_cell.length_b   1.000
_cell.length_c   1.000
_cell.angle_alpha   90.00
_cell.angle_beta   90.00
_cell.angle_gamma   90.00
#
_symmetry.space_group_name_H-M   'P 1'
#
loop_
_entity.id
_entity.type
_entity.pdbx_description
1 polymer ?
#
loop_
_entity_poly.entity_id
_entity_poly.type
_entity_poly.pdbx_seq_one_letter_code
_entity_poly.pdbx_strand_id
1 'polypeptide(L)'
;MSTKKAIIIGAGPAGLTAAYELLQRTDIIPIILEKSGDIGGISKTVNYKGNRIDIGGHRFFSKSDRVMQWWLNIMPLPEEQQDQFTITYQQQSRRVDADNYSQPERTNDPDKVMLVRQRLSRIYFLRKFFTYPIQLSLDTLTKLGVTRTIAIMFSYLAAQLFPRKPEKNLEDFMINRFGKTLYKLFFKDYTEKVWGIPCNVISAEWGAQRIKGVSISKAIQHAVQSATAKKKNTGDLSQKGTETSLIEQFLYPKFGPGQLWEEVARQIEEKGGTILMQHDVKRIYTSSAQNNITAIAAVNQITGETSYLEGDYFFSTMPVQELIGGMDGSIPDDVKHVASGLQYRDFITVGILLKQLSFQDKKTGEWKPLGLKDTWIYIQEKDVTVGRLQIFNNWSPYLVKDPCTSWVGMEFFTNTDEAFWKKTDEEIKQLAIYELEKIGLATSANVLDSTVLRVEKTYPAYFGTYDRFHVIRDFINKFQNLFLVGRNGMHKYNNSDHSMLTAMVAVDNIVAGVTEKENIWSINTEQEYHEEKEKGSETIAQENSIKQEFGLQRSVNSTLKDYIFKNPANKWYMWVAILGILCQWIVFKFFYPYAGFIDGDSYVYLETAFINQDINTYPIGYPRFLRLFSVFSRSDTALVTFQYLLLQLSSLAFTFTLFYYFKPSKPVKILLFTFMLFNPIYLYLSNYVSSDAMFLSLSLIWFTQLFWIIYKPTKRLVIFHAVVLFLAFTVRYNALYYPFIAIIAFLLSKQNIKLKLAGLTVIVILIGGFIQFTSNRYEEVSGKKQFSPFSGWQLANNAMYAYRYVSNKEVKKVPHKFQKLDKMVRDYFDSTKNPLTHPEELVQASTYYMWTSNAPLQLYMEQQLKKDSTKDWVYKWASVAPLYKEYGSYLIQRYPLTFAQYYLLPNAIKYYAPPVEFLDSYNTGRDSVNVIAQHWFGFKSNKIKTHFKDLKVNTLDYYPILVGIMNVVFILGVISFLMLKGHRQSGVFTIGIGMAATLWLINFSFSVFASPIALRFQLFPALVITCFGCLLVEYIWKAANEKTPASH
;
A
#
# COMPACT_ATOMS: atom_id res chain seq x y z
N MET A 1 27.27 48.47 -32.08
CA MET A 1 27.15 47.00 -32.31
C MET A 1 25.84 46.77 -33.05
N SER A 2 25.82 45.85 -34.02
CA SER A 2 24.58 45.44 -34.70
C SER A 2 23.55 44.94 -33.67
N THR A 3 22.32 45.43 -33.73
CA THR A 3 21.22 44.92 -32.88
C THR A 3 20.99 43.45 -33.21
N LYS A 4 21.13 42.60 -32.19
CA LYS A 4 20.98 41.15 -32.36
C LYS A 4 19.51 40.78 -32.56
N LYS A 5 19.23 39.77 -33.41
CA LYS A 5 17.88 39.29 -33.70
C LYS A 5 17.68 37.85 -33.23
N ALA A 6 16.53 37.56 -32.63
CA ALA A 6 16.09 36.21 -32.32
C ALA A 6 14.91 35.82 -33.21
N ILE A 7 15.09 34.80 -34.05
CA ILE A 7 14.02 34.26 -34.88
C ILE A 7 13.31 33.15 -34.12
N ILE A 8 12.00 33.28 -33.93
CA ILE A 8 11.20 32.37 -33.10
C ILE A 8 10.13 31.73 -33.97
N ILE A 9 10.16 30.40 -34.10
CA ILE A 9 9.20 29.65 -34.91
C ILE A 9 8.04 29.20 -34.01
N GLY A 10 6.88 29.82 -34.20
CA GLY A 10 5.60 29.55 -33.56
C GLY A 10 5.20 30.59 -32.50
N ALA A 11 3.97 31.11 -32.60
CA ALA A 11 3.37 32.05 -31.63
C ALA A 11 2.54 31.31 -30.55
N GLY A 12 3.01 30.15 -30.12
CA GLY A 12 2.45 29.43 -28.97
C GLY A 12 3.02 29.90 -27.63
N PRO A 13 2.59 29.29 -26.50
CA PRO A 13 3.06 29.66 -25.15
C PRO A 13 4.57 29.80 -25.01
N ALA A 14 5.34 28.82 -25.50
CA ALA A 14 6.80 28.85 -25.39
C ALA A 14 7.44 29.97 -26.24
N GLY A 15 6.95 30.18 -27.47
CA GLY A 15 7.52 31.19 -28.37
C GLY A 15 7.23 32.60 -27.90
N LEU A 16 6.00 32.86 -27.47
CA LEU A 16 5.60 34.15 -26.90
C LEU A 16 6.33 34.43 -25.58
N THR A 17 6.48 33.44 -24.70
CA THR A 17 7.27 33.61 -23.48
C THR A 17 8.75 33.90 -23.79
N ALA A 18 9.37 33.23 -24.76
CA ALA A 18 10.75 33.51 -25.15
C ALA A 18 10.91 34.95 -25.66
N ALA A 19 10.02 35.39 -26.57
CA ALA A 19 10.04 36.76 -27.10
C ALA A 19 9.87 37.81 -26.01
N TYR A 20 8.89 37.59 -25.11
CA TYR A 20 8.63 38.50 -24.00
C TYR A 20 9.82 38.60 -23.03
N GLU A 21 10.41 37.46 -22.64
CA GLU A 21 11.57 37.43 -21.74
C GLU A 21 12.81 38.08 -22.37
N LEU A 22 13.04 37.90 -23.68
CA LEU A 22 14.15 38.56 -24.40
C LEU A 22 14.00 40.08 -24.37
N LEU A 23 12.82 40.61 -24.71
CA LEU A 23 12.55 42.05 -24.73
C LEU A 23 12.65 42.69 -23.34
N GLN A 24 12.37 41.94 -22.28
CA GLN A 24 12.43 42.46 -20.91
C GLN A 24 13.84 42.47 -20.33
N ARG A 25 14.75 41.63 -20.82
CA ARG A 25 16.02 41.32 -20.15
C ARG A 25 17.26 41.50 -21.02
N THR A 26 17.09 41.76 -22.31
CA THR A 26 18.17 41.87 -23.29
C THR A 26 17.84 42.91 -24.36
N ASP A 27 18.85 43.30 -25.14
CA ASP A 27 18.68 44.15 -26.34
C ASP A 27 18.41 43.32 -27.62
N ILE A 28 18.06 42.04 -27.48
CA ILE A 28 17.81 41.13 -28.61
C ILE A 28 16.37 41.31 -29.08
N ILE A 29 16.18 41.63 -30.36
CA ILE A 29 14.85 41.87 -30.94
C ILE A 29 14.26 40.54 -31.47
N PRO A 30 13.12 40.07 -30.94
CA PRO A 30 12.48 38.86 -31.42
C PRO A 30 11.62 39.10 -32.66
N ILE A 31 11.69 38.17 -33.62
CA ILE A 31 10.81 38.07 -34.78
C ILE A 31 10.14 36.69 -34.72
N ILE A 32 8.84 36.66 -34.43
CA ILE A 32 8.05 35.43 -34.36
C ILE A 32 7.43 35.14 -35.72
N LEU A 33 7.50 33.89 -36.18
CA LEU A 33 6.78 33.40 -37.36
C LEU A 33 5.72 32.40 -36.92
N GLU A 34 4.46 32.64 -37.27
CA GLU A 34 3.35 31.76 -36.96
C GLU A 34 2.67 31.29 -38.24
N LYS A 35 2.52 29.97 -38.39
CA LYS A 35 1.93 29.35 -39.59
C LYS A 35 0.44 29.69 -39.70
N SER A 36 -0.27 29.79 -38.58
CA SER A 36 -1.71 30.07 -38.57
C SER A 36 -2.03 31.56 -38.54
N GLY A 37 -3.33 31.89 -38.63
CA GLY A 37 -3.85 33.24 -38.42
C GLY A 37 -4.18 33.57 -36.97
N ASP A 38 -3.93 32.65 -36.03
CA ASP A 38 -4.34 32.79 -34.63
C ASP A 38 -3.15 32.74 -33.67
N ILE A 39 -3.23 33.49 -32.57
CA ILE A 39 -2.22 33.51 -31.51
C ILE A 39 -2.48 32.41 -30.48
N GLY A 40 -1.40 31.86 -29.89
CA GLY A 40 -1.47 30.91 -28.78
C GLY A 40 -1.33 29.44 -29.18
N GLY A 41 -1.18 29.13 -30.47
CA GLY A 41 -0.98 27.76 -30.95
C GLY A 41 -2.09 26.81 -30.49
N ILE A 42 -1.74 25.68 -29.86
CA ILE A 42 -2.73 24.75 -29.28
C ILE A 42 -3.40 25.27 -27.99
N SER A 43 -2.98 26.42 -27.46
CA SER A 43 -3.58 27.10 -26.31
C SER A 43 -4.43 28.31 -26.72
N LYS A 44 -4.82 28.40 -28.00
CA LYS A 44 -5.72 29.43 -28.50
C LYS A 44 -7.18 29.20 -28.10
N THR A 45 -7.97 30.25 -28.22
CA THR A 45 -9.42 30.22 -28.05
C THR A 45 -10.09 30.78 -29.31
N VAL A 46 -10.89 29.98 -30.00
CA VAL A 46 -11.57 30.38 -31.24
C VAL A 46 -12.94 30.95 -30.93
N ASN A 47 -13.23 32.16 -31.40
CA ASN A 47 -14.55 32.79 -31.24
C ASN A 47 -15.47 32.46 -32.42
N TYR A 48 -16.51 31.65 -32.18
CA TYR A 48 -17.53 31.28 -33.14
C TYR A 48 -18.86 31.96 -32.81
N LYS A 49 -19.20 33.03 -33.56
CA LYS A 49 -20.46 33.79 -33.42
C LYS A 49 -20.73 34.29 -31.98
N GLY A 50 -19.69 34.55 -31.19
CA GLY A 50 -19.76 34.96 -29.79
C GLY A 50 -19.60 33.82 -28.78
N ASN A 51 -19.65 32.56 -29.22
CA ASN A 51 -19.34 31.38 -28.39
C ASN A 51 -17.88 30.98 -28.61
N ARG A 52 -17.10 30.87 -27.54
CA ARG A 52 -15.66 30.63 -27.58
C ARG A 52 -15.32 29.16 -27.33
N ILE A 53 -14.38 28.61 -28.11
CA ILE A 53 -13.96 27.20 -28.06
C ILE A 53 -12.46 27.15 -27.79
N ASP A 54 -12.09 26.44 -26.73
CA ASP A 54 -10.68 26.12 -26.48
C ASP A 54 -10.24 24.85 -27.21
N ILE A 55 -8.98 24.85 -27.63
CA ILE A 55 -8.33 23.70 -28.24
C ILE A 55 -7.82 22.77 -27.13
N GLY A 56 -8.74 21.96 -26.60
CA GLY A 56 -8.48 21.15 -25.41
C GLY A 56 -8.63 21.95 -24.12
N GLY A 57 -8.83 21.26 -23.00
CA GLY A 57 -8.98 21.92 -21.70
C GLY A 57 -7.66 22.45 -21.14
N HIS A 58 -7.48 23.78 -21.09
CA HIS A 58 -6.29 24.44 -20.56
C HIS A 58 -6.56 25.06 -19.19
N ARG A 59 -5.90 24.50 -18.17
CA ARG A 59 -5.95 25.03 -16.80
C ARG A 59 -4.67 25.79 -16.48
N PHE A 60 -4.77 26.96 -15.86
CA PHE A 60 -3.61 27.70 -15.39
C PHE A 60 -3.33 27.33 -13.93
N PHE A 61 -2.35 26.46 -13.77
CA PHE A 61 -1.77 26.06 -12.50
C PHE A 61 -0.33 25.63 -12.75
N SER A 62 0.61 26.13 -11.96
CA SER A 62 2.02 25.76 -12.03
C SER A 62 2.57 25.53 -10.63
N LYS A 63 3.57 24.65 -10.54
CA LYS A 63 4.39 24.49 -9.33
C LYS A 63 5.48 25.55 -9.23
N SER A 64 5.85 26.20 -10.34
CA SER A 64 6.85 27.26 -10.39
C SER A 64 6.22 28.60 -10.01
N ASP A 65 6.82 29.24 -9.02
CA ASP A 65 6.47 30.59 -8.56
C ASP A 65 6.66 31.59 -9.68
N ARG A 66 7.76 31.49 -10.43
CA ARG A 66 8.05 32.31 -11.60
C ARG A 66 6.92 32.27 -12.63
N VAL A 67 6.39 31.09 -12.96
CA VAL A 67 5.28 30.98 -13.91
C VAL A 67 3.99 31.56 -13.35
N MET A 68 3.68 31.31 -12.07
CA MET A 68 2.48 31.86 -11.43
C MET A 68 2.53 33.40 -11.39
N GLN A 69 3.69 33.97 -11.03
CA GLN A 69 3.93 35.41 -11.06
C GLN A 69 3.81 35.95 -12.47
N TRP A 70 4.43 35.29 -13.45
CA TRP A 70 4.38 35.71 -14.85
C TRP A 70 2.93 35.82 -15.35
N TRP A 71 2.08 34.82 -15.08
CA TRP A 71 0.66 34.88 -15.48
C TRP A 71 -0.10 36.01 -14.81
N LEU A 72 0.07 36.18 -13.49
CA LEU A 72 -0.64 37.18 -12.71
C LEU A 72 -0.17 38.61 -12.99
N ASN A 73 1.08 38.79 -13.41
CA ASN A 73 1.62 40.07 -13.85
C ASN A 73 0.99 40.52 -15.18
N ILE A 74 0.67 39.58 -16.07
CA ILE A 74 0.00 39.91 -17.34
C ILE A 74 -1.51 40.05 -17.15
N MET A 75 -2.14 39.18 -16.34
CA MET A 75 -3.57 39.20 -16.05
C MET A 75 -3.83 39.02 -14.55
N PRO A 76 -4.10 40.10 -13.80
CA PRO A 76 -4.34 40.05 -12.37
C PRO A 76 -5.68 39.37 -12.01
N LEU A 77 -5.90 39.18 -10.71
CA LEU A 77 -7.18 38.68 -10.19
C LEU A 77 -8.22 39.82 -10.12
N PRO A 78 -9.53 39.51 -10.26
CA PRO A 78 -10.59 40.48 -10.01
C PRO A 78 -10.56 41.00 -8.56
N GLU A 79 -10.90 42.28 -8.35
CA GLU A 79 -10.89 42.92 -7.02
C GLU A 79 -11.73 42.16 -5.98
N GLU A 80 -12.89 41.65 -6.39
CA GLU A 80 -13.81 40.87 -5.54
C GLU A 80 -13.27 39.48 -5.13
N GLN A 81 -12.15 39.03 -5.68
CA GLN A 81 -11.54 37.72 -5.43
C GLN A 81 -10.11 37.84 -4.88
N GLN A 82 -9.74 39.00 -4.30
CA GLN A 82 -8.40 39.25 -3.74
C GLN A 82 -8.16 38.61 -2.35
N ASP A 83 -9.15 37.96 -1.76
CA ASP A 83 -8.96 37.20 -0.51
C ASP A 83 -8.10 35.94 -0.73
N GLN A 84 -7.35 35.56 0.30
CA GLN A 84 -6.48 34.38 0.28
C GLN A 84 -7.21 33.12 -0.19
N PHE A 85 -6.78 32.58 -1.33
CA PHE A 85 -7.29 31.32 -1.85
C PHE A 85 -6.18 30.27 -1.93
N THR A 86 -6.58 29.04 -1.64
CA THR A 86 -5.66 27.90 -1.66
C THR A 86 -5.92 27.10 -2.92
N ILE A 87 -5.02 27.20 -3.89
CA ILE A 87 -5.08 26.36 -5.09
C ILE A 87 -4.59 24.97 -4.70
N THR A 88 -5.47 23.98 -4.81
CA THR A 88 -5.15 22.59 -4.49
C THR A 88 -5.18 21.74 -5.76
N TYR A 89 -4.09 21.01 -6.01
CA TYR A 89 -3.94 20.09 -7.13
C TYR A 89 -3.20 18.83 -6.70
N GLN A 90 -3.74 17.64 -6.99
CA GLN A 90 -3.12 16.33 -6.67
C GLN A 90 -2.64 16.19 -5.20
N GLN A 91 -3.48 16.58 -4.22
CA GLN A 91 -3.16 16.57 -2.78
C GLN A 91 -2.06 17.54 -2.35
N GLN A 92 -1.64 18.45 -3.21
CA GLN A 92 -0.74 19.56 -2.88
C GLN A 92 -1.54 20.86 -2.91
N SER A 93 -1.42 21.63 -1.84
CA SER A 93 -2.11 22.91 -1.66
C SER A 93 -1.09 24.03 -1.66
N ARG A 94 -1.29 25.03 -2.51
CA ARG A 94 -0.51 26.26 -2.52
C ARG A 94 -1.42 27.41 -2.09
N ARG A 95 -0.99 28.14 -1.06
CA ARG A 95 -1.61 29.41 -0.71
C ARG A 95 -1.11 30.46 -1.72
N VAL A 96 -2.03 31.07 -2.45
CA VAL A 96 -1.71 32.22 -3.30
C VAL A 96 -2.12 33.44 -2.48
N ASP A 97 -1.14 34.13 -1.92
CA ASP A 97 -1.36 35.44 -1.27
C ASP A 97 -1.43 36.47 -2.38
N ALA A 98 -2.63 37.00 -2.67
CA ALA A 98 -2.81 38.03 -3.68
C ALA A 98 -1.86 39.22 -3.44
N ASP A 99 -1.58 39.53 -2.17
CA ASP A 99 -0.67 40.61 -1.75
C ASP A 99 0.77 40.43 -2.28
N ASN A 100 1.28 39.19 -2.39
CA ASN A 100 2.63 38.92 -2.88
C ASN A 100 2.79 39.09 -4.41
N TYR A 101 1.68 39.21 -5.15
CA TYR A 101 1.67 39.41 -6.60
C TYR A 101 1.22 40.84 -6.98
N SER A 102 1.23 41.76 -6.00
CA SER A 102 0.87 43.16 -6.18
C SER A 102 2.08 43.98 -6.64
N GLN A 103 2.09 44.40 -7.90
CA GLN A 103 2.89 45.52 -8.40
C GLN A 103 1.97 46.68 -8.82
N PRO A 104 2.47 47.93 -8.89
CA PRO A 104 1.66 49.14 -8.76
C PRO A 104 0.84 49.55 -10.01
N GLU A 105 1.10 48.96 -11.16
CA GLU A 105 0.40 49.28 -12.42
C GLU A 105 -0.71 48.26 -12.70
N ARG A 106 -1.78 48.31 -11.91
CA ARG A 106 -2.97 47.50 -12.20
C ARG A 106 -3.60 47.99 -13.51
N THR A 107 -3.88 47.06 -14.43
CA THR A 107 -4.66 47.38 -15.63
C THR A 107 -6.07 47.80 -15.18
N ASN A 108 -6.52 49.00 -15.56
CA ASN A 108 -7.92 49.43 -15.31
C ASN A 108 -8.96 48.69 -16.18
N ASP A 109 -8.54 47.67 -16.94
CA ASP A 109 -9.41 46.91 -17.84
C ASP A 109 -10.09 45.75 -17.08
N PRO A 110 -11.42 45.78 -16.88
CA PRO A 110 -12.16 44.77 -16.13
C PRO A 110 -12.26 43.40 -16.86
N ASP A 111 -11.83 43.32 -18.12
CA ASP A 111 -11.82 42.09 -18.90
C ASP A 111 -10.46 41.37 -18.85
N LYS A 112 -9.37 42.04 -18.48
CA LYS A 112 -8.01 41.47 -18.39
C LYS A 112 -7.74 40.82 -17.04
N VAL A 113 -8.55 39.82 -16.69
CA VAL A 113 -8.50 39.17 -15.39
C VAL A 113 -8.45 37.64 -15.47
N MET A 114 -7.77 37.03 -14.50
CA MET A 114 -7.75 35.59 -14.25
C MET A 114 -8.88 35.22 -13.27
N LEU A 115 -9.88 34.48 -13.76
CA LEU A 115 -10.95 33.94 -12.93
C LEU A 115 -10.46 32.73 -12.13
N VAL A 116 -10.93 32.61 -10.87
CA VAL A 116 -10.75 31.39 -10.08
C VAL A 116 -11.89 30.42 -10.41
N ARG A 117 -11.56 29.26 -10.99
CA ARG A 117 -12.54 28.27 -11.46
C ARG A 117 -12.45 26.96 -10.70
N GLN A 118 -13.60 26.32 -10.53
CA GLN A 118 -13.70 25.01 -9.90
C GLN A 118 -13.49 23.90 -10.92
N ARG A 119 -12.66 22.93 -10.58
CA ARG A 119 -12.40 21.76 -11.42
C ARG A 119 -13.26 20.59 -10.99
N LEU A 120 -14.22 20.23 -11.83
CA LEU A 120 -14.90 18.95 -11.75
C LEU A 120 -14.67 18.19 -13.05
N SER A 121 -14.08 17.00 -12.94
CA SER A 121 -13.96 16.09 -14.07
C SER A 121 -14.34 14.68 -13.67
N ARG A 122 -15.02 13.99 -14.58
CA ARG A 122 -15.54 12.63 -14.40
C ARG A 122 -15.29 11.79 -15.64
N ILE A 123 -15.47 10.50 -15.48
CA ILE A 123 -15.35 9.50 -16.55
C ILE A 123 -16.75 8.99 -16.85
N TYR A 124 -17.19 9.12 -18.10
CA TYR A 124 -18.45 8.56 -18.55
C TYR A 124 -18.22 7.16 -19.13
N PHE A 125 -18.77 6.15 -18.45
CA PHE A 125 -18.61 4.74 -18.78
C PHE A 125 -19.86 3.95 -18.37
N LEU A 126 -20.27 2.94 -19.15
CA LEU A 126 -21.52 2.19 -18.97
C LEU A 126 -22.77 3.08 -18.80
N ARG A 127 -22.78 4.23 -19.48
CA ARG A 127 -23.75 5.32 -19.39
C ARG A 127 -23.91 5.88 -17.98
N LYS A 128 -22.83 5.89 -17.20
CA LYS A 128 -22.76 6.38 -15.82
C LYS A 128 -21.52 7.24 -15.62
N PHE A 129 -21.62 8.24 -14.75
CA PHE A 129 -20.49 9.09 -14.36
C PHE A 129 -19.70 8.45 -13.21
N PHE A 130 -18.42 8.22 -13.41
CA PHE A 130 -17.43 7.79 -12.43
C PHE A 130 -16.51 8.94 -12.05
N THR A 131 -15.95 8.93 -10.85
CA THR A 131 -14.98 9.93 -10.41
C THR A 131 -13.65 9.79 -11.17
N TYR A 132 -12.97 10.92 -11.39
CA TYR A 132 -11.62 10.95 -11.94
C TYR A 132 -10.61 11.40 -10.86
N PRO A 133 -9.46 10.71 -10.67
CA PRO A 133 -9.15 9.39 -11.23
C PRO A 133 -10.08 8.31 -10.68
N ILE A 134 -10.20 7.17 -11.36
CA ILE A 134 -11.08 6.08 -10.91
C ILE A 134 -10.64 5.59 -9.52
N GLN A 135 -11.56 5.64 -8.55
CA GLN A 135 -11.34 5.17 -7.19
C GLN A 135 -12.18 3.92 -6.95
N LEU A 136 -11.66 2.95 -6.20
CA LEU A 136 -12.38 1.74 -5.77
C LEU A 136 -13.37 2.04 -4.63
N SER A 137 -14.28 3.00 -4.80
CA SER A 137 -15.30 3.36 -3.81
C SER A 137 -16.52 2.43 -3.86
N LEU A 138 -17.36 2.44 -2.82
CA LEU A 138 -18.68 1.78 -2.83
C LEU A 138 -19.52 2.23 -4.03
N ASP A 139 -19.46 3.51 -4.39
CA ASP A 139 -20.12 4.08 -5.58
C ASP A 139 -19.60 3.45 -6.88
N THR A 140 -18.28 3.33 -7.07
CA THR A 140 -17.70 2.67 -8.24
C THR A 140 -18.10 1.20 -8.31
N LEU A 141 -18.07 0.48 -7.19
CA LEU A 141 -18.44 -0.94 -7.12
C LEU A 141 -19.92 -1.17 -7.45
N THR A 142 -20.81 -0.34 -6.92
CA THR A 142 -22.25 -0.40 -7.23
C THR A 142 -22.54 -0.05 -8.70
N LYS A 143 -21.84 0.93 -9.27
CA LYS A 143 -21.99 1.31 -10.68
C LYS A 143 -21.52 0.21 -11.65
N LEU A 144 -20.43 -0.49 -11.32
CA LEU A 144 -19.89 -1.62 -12.11
C LEU A 144 -20.74 -2.89 -11.99
N GLY A 145 -21.33 -3.13 -10.81
CA GLY A 145 -22.11 -4.32 -10.49
C GLY A 145 -21.25 -5.46 -9.91
N VAL A 146 -21.85 -6.25 -9.02
CA VAL A 146 -21.17 -7.29 -8.21
C VAL A 146 -20.40 -8.30 -9.07
N THR A 147 -20.99 -8.75 -10.18
CA THR A 147 -20.37 -9.74 -11.07
C THR A 147 -19.07 -9.23 -11.70
N ARG A 148 -19.10 -8.00 -12.24
CA ARG A 148 -17.90 -7.36 -12.82
C ARG A 148 -16.86 -7.09 -11.76
N THR A 149 -17.26 -6.64 -10.57
CA THR A 149 -16.35 -6.42 -9.44
C THR A 149 -15.61 -7.70 -9.06
N ILE A 150 -16.31 -8.82 -8.90
CA ILE A 150 -15.70 -10.10 -8.55
C ILE A 150 -14.72 -10.56 -9.64
N ALA A 151 -15.11 -10.45 -10.92
CA ALA A 151 -14.25 -10.80 -12.05
C ALA A 151 -12.99 -9.93 -12.14
N ILE A 152 -13.09 -8.63 -11.81
CA ILE A 152 -11.94 -7.72 -11.72
C ILE A 152 -11.02 -8.17 -10.58
N MET A 153 -11.55 -8.48 -9.39
CA MET A 153 -10.74 -8.92 -8.25
C MET A 153 -9.97 -10.22 -8.54
N PHE A 154 -10.64 -11.24 -9.08
CA PHE A 154 -9.96 -12.51 -9.42
C PHE A 154 -8.93 -12.33 -10.53
N SER A 155 -9.23 -11.51 -11.54
CA SER A 155 -8.27 -11.22 -12.62
C SER A 155 -7.05 -10.44 -12.13
N TYR A 156 -7.23 -9.53 -11.18
CA TYR A 156 -6.13 -8.82 -10.52
C TYR A 156 -5.28 -9.79 -9.70
N LEU A 157 -5.88 -10.64 -8.87
CA LEU A 157 -5.17 -11.65 -8.09
C LEU A 157 -4.37 -12.60 -9.00
N ALA A 158 -4.96 -13.06 -10.11
CA ALA A 158 -4.26 -13.88 -11.10
C ALA A 158 -3.04 -13.16 -11.70
N ALA A 159 -3.17 -11.88 -12.05
CA ALA A 159 -2.05 -11.09 -12.56
C ALA A 159 -0.95 -10.83 -11.53
N GLN A 160 -1.29 -10.75 -10.23
CA GLN A 160 -0.30 -10.63 -9.14
C GLN A 160 0.43 -11.95 -8.86
N LEU A 161 -0.28 -13.09 -8.95
CA LEU A 161 0.29 -14.42 -8.71
C LEU A 161 1.10 -14.92 -9.91
N PHE A 162 0.68 -14.57 -11.13
CA PHE A 162 1.28 -14.99 -12.39
C PHE A 162 1.58 -13.77 -13.28
N PRO A 163 2.54 -12.91 -12.88
CA PRO A 163 2.86 -11.72 -13.65
C PRO A 163 3.48 -12.08 -15.00
N ARG A 164 3.08 -11.35 -16.06
CA ARG A 164 3.70 -11.47 -17.39
C ARG A 164 5.11 -10.91 -17.33
N LYS A 165 6.12 -11.72 -17.66
CA LYS A 165 7.54 -11.34 -17.65
C LYS A 165 8.24 -11.83 -18.92
N PRO A 166 9.06 -11.00 -19.59
CA PRO A 166 9.25 -9.56 -19.34
C PRO A 166 8.01 -8.72 -19.73
N GLU A 167 7.86 -7.52 -19.14
CA GLU A 167 6.84 -6.55 -19.59
C GLU A 167 7.30 -5.93 -20.91
N LYS A 168 6.72 -6.35 -22.05
CA LYS A 168 7.19 -5.90 -23.37
C LYS A 168 6.45 -4.65 -23.85
N ASN A 169 5.17 -4.55 -23.56
CA ASN A 169 4.28 -3.51 -24.08
C ASN A 169 3.32 -2.95 -23.01
N LEU A 170 2.55 -1.94 -23.39
CA LEU A 170 1.61 -1.25 -22.52
C LEU A 170 0.48 -2.17 -22.05
N GLU A 171 0.06 -3.13 -22.88
CA GLU A 171 -0.88 -4.18 -22.45
C GLU A 171 -0.32 -4.98 -21.26
N ASP A 172 0.89 -5.52 -21.38
CA ASP A 172 1.51 -6.30 -20.30
C ASP A 172 1.67 -5.44 -19.04
N PHE A 173 2.10 -4.19 -19.21
CA PHE A 173 2.23 -3.21 -18.14
C PHE A 173 0.89 -2.99 -17.39
N MET A 174 -0.21 -2.75 -18.13
CA MET A 174 -1.52 -2.50 -17.55
C MET A 174 -2.12 -3.76 -16.94
N ILE A 175 -1.98 -4.93 -17.57
CA ILE A 175 -2.50 -6.21 -17.06
C ILE A 175 -1.81 -6.58 -15.75
N ASN A 176 -0.49 -6.46 -15.65
CA ASN A 176 0.24 -6.76 -14.42
C ASN A 176 -0.19 -5.84 -13.25
N ARG A 177 -0.60 -4.60 -13.54
CA ARG A 177 -0.99 -3.61 -12.52
C ARG A 177 -2.46 -3.65 -12.15
N PHE A 178 -3.35 -3.95 -13.10
CA PHE A 178 -4.80 -3.79 -12.95
C PHE A 178 -5.60 -5.08 -13.16
N GLY A 179 -4.97 -6.14 -13.65
CA GLY A 179 -5.64 -7.37 -14.07
C GLY A 179 -6.21 -7.26 -15.49
N LYS A 180 -6.31 -8.41 -16.17
CA LYS A 180 -6.79 -8.53 -17.56
C LYS A 180 -8.22 -8.02 -17.74
N THR A 181 -9.10 -8.28 -16.77
CA THR A 181 -10.52 -7.88 -16.85
C THR A 181 -10.67 -6.36 -16.81
N LEU A 182 -10.03 -5.67 -15.86
CA LEU A 182 -10.13 -4.20 -15.77
C LEU A 182 -9.43 -3.52 -16.94
N TYR A 183 -8.29 -4.04 -17.39
CA TYR A 183 -7.63 -3.59 -18.61
C TYR A 183 -8.59 -3.59 -19.81
N LYS A 184 -9.24 -4.73 -20.09
CA LYS A 184 -10.17 -4.86 -21.21
C LYS A 184 -11.43 -4.00 -21.07
N LEU A 185 -11.96 -3.85 -19.87
CA LEU A 185 -13.20 -3.11 -19.65
C LEU A 185 -13.01 -1.60 -19.70
N PHE A 186 -11.85 -1.10 -19.31
CA PHE A 186 -11.69 0.32 -18.96
C PHE A 186 -10.49 0.97 -19.66
N PHE A 187 -9.32 0.33 -19.63
CA PHE A 187 -8.10 0.97 -20.10
C PHE A 187 -7.88 0.82 -21.60
N LYS A 188 -8.13 -0.38 -22.16
CA LYS A 188 -7.78 -0.72 -23.53
C LYS A 188 -8.44 0.23 -24.54
N ASP A 189 -9.77 0.24 -24.58
CA ASP A 189 -10.53 0.94 -25.62
C ASP A 189 -10.29 2.46 -25.56
N TYR A 190 -10.20 3.05 -24.38
CA TYR A 190 -9.89 4.48 -24.24
C TYR A 190 -8.45 4.82 -24.67
N THR A 191 -7.47 4.00 -24.30
CA THR A 191 -6.07 4.24 -24.67
C THR A 191 -5.87 4.12 -26.18
N GLU A 192 -6.47 3.11 -26.80
CA GLU A 192 -6.42 2.90 -28.25
C GLU A 192 -7.19 4.02 -28.98
N LYS A 193 -8.32 4.49 -28.44
CA LYS A 193 -9.05 5.65 -28.97
C LYS A 193 -8.18 6.93 -28.98
N VAL A 194 -7.45 7.19 -27.89
CA VAL A 194 -6.57 8.37 -27.81
C VAL A 194 -5.42 8.28 -28.81
N TRP A 195 -4.71 7.16 -28.84
CA TRP A 195 -3.45 7.04 -29.59
C TRP A 195 -3.57 6.48 -31.00
N GLY A 196 -4.73 5.94 -31.39
CA GLY A 196 -4.97 5.36 -32.72
C GLY A 196 -4.30 4.00 -32.96
N ILE A 197 -3.50 3.51 -32.01
CA ILE A 197 -2.77 2.23 -32.14
C ILE A 197 -3.03 1.26 -30.98
N PRO A 198 -2.95 -0.06 -31.21
CA PRO A 198 -3.15 -1.08 -30.18
C PRO A 198 -2.20 -0.97 -28.98
N CYS A 199 -2.69 -1.25 -27.77
CA CYS A 199 -1.86 -1.20 -26.55
C CYS A 199 -0.71 -2.22 -26.54
N ASN A 200 -0.77 -3.29 -27.35
CA ASN A 200 0.27 -4.31 -27.44
C ASN A 200 1.46 -3.89 -28.33
N VAL A 201 1.38 -2.76 -29.04
CA VAL A 201 2.49 -2.18 -29.83
C VAL A 201 3.09 -0.92 -29.19
N ILE A 202 2.47 -0.39 -28.13
CA ILE A 202 3.03 0.72 -27.35
C ILE A 202 4.01 0.15 -26.31
N SER A 203 5.17 0.78 -26.12
CA SER A 203 6.17 0.31 -25.16
C SER A 203 5.66 0.34 -23.71
N ALA A 204 6.13 -0.59 -22.87
CA ALA A 204 5.81 -0.59 -21.44
C ALA A 204 6.36 0.65 -20.70
N GLU A 205 7.45 1.24 -21.21
CA GLU A 205 8.08 2.44 -20.64
C GLU A 205 7.16 3.66 -20.69
N TRP A 206 6.38 3.80 -21.76
CA TRP A 206 5.33 4.81 -21.86
C TRP A 206 4.37 4.74 -20.66
N GLY A 207 3.93 3.52 -20.33
CA GLY A 207 3.05 3.28 -19.18
C GLY A 207 3.72 3.59 -17.85
N ALA A 208 5.00 3.23 -17.70
CA ALA A 208 5.76 3.46 -16.48
C ALA A 208 5.97 4.95 -16.16
N GLN A 209 6.10 5.76 -17.21
CA GLN A 209 6.14 7.21 -17.10
C GLN A 209 4.74 7.75 -16.76
N ARG A 210 3.70 7.44 -17.53
CA ARG A 210 2.40 8.14 -17.46
C ARG A 210 1.37 7.61 -16.47
N ILE A 211 1.43 6.34 -16.10
CA ILE A 211 0.44 5.69 -15.20
C ILE A 211 1.01 5.56 -13.78
N LYS A 212 2.07 6.34 -13.46
CA LYS A 212 2.74 6.34 -12.17
C LYS A 212 1.79 6.88 -11.09
N GLY A 213 1.54 6.07 -10.06
CA GLY A 213 0.76 6.49 -8.87
C GLY A 213 -0.65 5.92 -8.75
N VAL A 214 -1.22 5.30 -9.79
CA VAL A 214 -2.51 4.60 -9.69
C VAL A 214 -2.28 3.22 -9.09
N SER A 215 -2.43 3.13 -7.77
CA SER A 215 -2.25 1.89 -7.01
C SER A 215 -3.61 1.36 -6.55
N ILE A 216 -3.98 0.16 -7.02
CA ILE A 216 -5.18 -0.55 -6.55
C ILE A 216 -5.15 -0.72 -5.04
N SER A 217 -3.99 -1.04 -4.45
CA SER A 217 -3.85 -1.18 -2.99
C SER A 217 -4.07 0.13 -2.24
N LYS A 218 -3.63 1.28 -2.76
CA LYS A 218 -3.97 2.60 -2.20
C LYS A 218 -5.45 2.93 -2.35
N ALA A 219 -6.06 2.61 -3.49
CA ALA A 219 -7.48 2.85 -3.75
C ALA A 219 -8.39 2.00 -2.82
N ILE A 220 -8.05 0.72 -2.61
CA ILE A 220 -8.72 -0.15 -1.63
C ILE A 220 -8.51 0.38 -0.21
N GLN A 221 -7.30 0.83 0.14
CA GLN A 221 -7.03 1.43 1.45
C GLN A 221 -7.91 2.67 1.69
N HIS A 222 -8.06 3.55 0.69
CA HIS A 222 -8.94 4.72 0.77
C HIS A 222 -10.42 4.34 0.88
N ALA A 223 -10.86 3.29 0.18
CA ALA A 223 -12.24 2.79 0.21
C ALA A 223 -12.62 2.19 1.57
N VAL A 224 -11.71 1.44 2.18
CA VAL A 224 -11.90 0.89 3.54
C VAL A 224 -11.91 2.02 4.57
N GLN A 225 -11.09 3.06 4.37
CA GLN A 225 -11.07 4.25 5.23
C GLN A 225 -12.34 5.10 5.13
N SER A 226 -12.89 5.28 3.92
CA SER A 226 -14.14 6.04 3.73
C SER A 226 -15.37 5.27 4.22
N ALA A 227 -15.39 3.94 4.07
CA ALA A 227 -16.46 3.08 4.58
C ALA A 227 -16.49 2.94 6.12
N THR A 228 -15.38 3.25 6.81
CA THR A 228 -15.26 3.16 8.28
C THR A 228 -15.41 4.50 9.00
N ALA A 229 -15.58 5.60 8.27
CA ALA A 229 -15.88 6.92 8.85
C ALA A 229 -17.36 7.02 9.25
N LYS A 230 -17.65 7.11 10.56
CA LYS A 230 -19.02 7.32 11.08
C LYS A 230 -19.60 8.65 10.57
N LYS A 231 -20.77 8.59 9.94
CA LYS A 231 -21.69 9.75 9.81
C LYS A 231 -21.96 10.31 11.20
N LYS A 232 -21.50 11.53 11.48
CA LYS A 232 -21.94 12.32 12.64
C LYS A 232 -23.28 12.95 12.28
N ASN A 233 -24.33 12.60 13.03
CA ASN A 233 -25.55 13.39 13.14
C ASN A 233 -25.27 14.55 14.09
N THR A 234 -25.21 15.76 13.54
CA THR A 234 -25.50 17.00 14.28
C THR A 234 -26.21 17.92 13.29
N GLY A 235 -27.46 18.24 13.61
CA GLY A 235 -28.24 19.22 12.87
C GLY A 235 -27.59 20.59 13.02
N ASP A 236 -26.99 21.05 11.92
CA ASP A 236 -26.76 22.47 11.69
C ASP A 236 -26.78 22.68 10.17
N LEU A 237 -27.56 23.66 9.73
CA LEU A 237 -28.03 23.86 8.36
C LEU A 237 -26.96 24.41 7.40
N SER A 238 -25.68 24.09 7.63
CA SER A 238 -24.54 24.52 6.80
C SER A 238 -23.65 23.36 6.30
N GLN A 239 -24.02 22.09 6.51
CA GLN A 239 -23.29 20.94 5.95
C GLN A 239 -23.87 20.43 4.63
N LYS A 240 -23.81 21.26 3.57
CA LYS A 240 -23.75 20.78 2.17
C LYS A 240 -22.29 20.83 1.72
N GLY A 241 -21.50 19.80 1.99
CA GLY A 241 -20.11 19.79 1.54
C GLY A 241 -19.28 18.53 1.81
N THR A 242 -19.88 17.47 2.37
CA THR A 242 -19.17 16.27 2.78
C THR A 242 -19.34 15.12 1.78
N GLU A 243 -19.15 15.36 0.48
CA GLU A 243 -18.75 14.35 -0.53
C GLU A 243 -18.32 15.04 -1.85
N THR A 244 -17.17 15.70 -1.86
CA THR A 244 -16.38 15.88 -3.09
C THR A 244 -14.92 15.82 -2.67
N SER A 245 -14.21 14.78 -3.05
CA SER A 245 -12.78 14.67 -2.76
C SER A 245 -12.04 15.88 -3.34
N LEU A 246 -11.72 16.86 -2.49
CA LEU A 246 -10.93 18.07 -2.75
C LEU A 246 -11.53 18.94 -3.88
N ILE A 247 -12.12 20.07 -3.52
CA ILE A 247 -12.47 21.11 -4.48
C ILE A 247 -11.16 21.64 -5.07
N GLU A 248 -10.79 21.20 -6.29
CA GLU A 248 -9.55 21.60 -6.97
C GLU A 248 -9.83 22.87 -7.78
N GLN A 249 -9.20 23.99 -7.42
CA GLN A 249 -9.33 25.27 -8.13
C GLN A 249 -8.21 25.43 -9.17
N PHE A 250 -8.41 26.29 -10.17
CA PHE A 250 -7.38 26.73 -11.11
C PHE A 250 -7.67 28.15 -11.62
N LEU A 251 -6.65 28.83 -12.13
CA LEU A 251 -6.81 30.13 -12.77
C LEU A 251 -7.23 29.94 -14.24
N TYR A 252 -7.99 30.89 -14.76
CA TYR A 252 -8.47 30.84 -16.13
C TYR A 252 -8.81 32.24 -16.65
N PRO A 253 -8.26 32.70 -17.79
CA PRO A 253 -8.60 34.02 -18.32
C PRO A 253 -10.09 34.14 -18.63
N LYS A 254 -10.66 35.33 -18.43
CA LYS A 254 -12.10 35.60 -18.59
C LYS A 254 -12.66 35.05 -19.91
N PHE A 255 -11.96 35.26 -21.02
CA PHE A 255 -12.35 34.83 -22.36
C PHE A 255 -11.59 33.61 -22.90
N GLY A 256 -10.91 32.87 -22.02
CA GLY A 256 -10.20 31.65 -22.38
C GLY A 256 -8.68 31.82 -22.54
N PRO A 257 -7.91 30.72 -22.57
CA PRO A 257 -6.44 30.72 -22.63
C PRO A 257 -5.87 31.58 -23.75
N GLY A 258 -6.55 31.68 -24.90
CA GLY A 258 -6.12 32.52 -26.03
C GLY A 258 -5.96 33.99 -25.65
N GLN A 259 -6.84 34.51 -24.79
CA GLN A 259 -6.84 35.91 -24.36
C GLN A 259 -5.50 36.33 -23.74
N LEU A 260 -4.90 35.45 -22.92
CA LEU A 260 -3.60 35.72 -22.30
C LEU A 260 -2.52 35.87 -23.37
N TRP A 261 -2.49 34.97 -24.35
CA TRP A 261 -1.46 34.93 -25.36
C TRP A 261 -1.60 36.06 -26.38
N GLU A 262 -2.83 36.46 -26.70
CA GLU A 262 -3.14 37.66 -27.47
C GLU A 262 -2.63 38.93 -26.76
N GLU A 263 -2.84 39.04 -25.45
CA GLU A 263 -2.30 40.18 -24.67
C GLU A 263 -0.76 40.18 -24.65
N VAL A 264 -0.13 39.02 -24.51
CA VAL A 264 1.34 38.90 -24.54
C VAL A 264 1.87 39.28 -25.93
N ALA A 265 1.22 38.82 -27.01
CA ALA A 265 1.56 39.19 -28.38
C ALA A 265 1.50 40.71 -28.58
N ARG A 266 0.41 41.35 -28.12
CA ARG A 266 0.26 42.81 -28.14
C ARG A 266 1.41 43.52 -27.42
N GLN A 267 1.77 43.07 -26.21
CA GLN A 267 2.87 43.66 -25.44
C GLN A 267 4.24 43.45 -26.11
N ILE A 268 4.46 42.33 -26.81
CA ILE A 268 5.67 42.08 -27.59
C ILE A 268 5.80 43.11 -28.72
N GLU A 269 4.72 43.35 -29.47
CA GLU A 269 4.71 44.34 -30.57
C GLU A 269 4.93 45.77 -30.05
N GLU A 270 4.29 46.15 -28.93
CA GLU A 270 4.49 47.46 -28.29
C GLU A 270 5.95 47.68 -27.82
N LYS A 271 6.62 46.60 -27.42
CA LYS A 271 8.03 46.62 -27.00
C LYS A 271 9.02 46.49 -28.17
N GLY A 272 8.54 46.49 -29.41
CA GLY A 272 9.36 46.50 -30.63
C GLY A 272 9.69 45.12 -31.21
N GLY A 273 9.09 44.04 -30.69
CA GLY A 273 9.11 42.73 -31.35
C GLY A 273 8.22 42.70 -32.60
N THR A 274 8.40 41.71 -33.46
CA THR A 274 7.57 41.55 -34.67
C THR A 274 6.94 40.16 -34.71
N ILE A 275 5.65 40.07 -35.08
CA ILE A 275 4.94 38.80 -35.25
C ILE A 275 4.43 38.69 -36.69
N LEU A 276 4.91 37.69 -37.41
CA LEU A 276 4.56 37.41 -38.80
C LEU A 276 3.59 36.22 -38.85
N MET A 277 2.30 36.52 -38.91
CA MET A 277 1.22 35.52 -39.02
C MET A 277 1.14 34.94 -40.43
N GLN A 278 0.54 33.75 -40.57
CA GLN A 278 0.42 33.03 -41.85
C GLN A 278 1.77 32.67 -42.52
N HIS A 279 2.89 32.73 -41.79
CA HIS A 279 4.22 32.42 -42.32
C HIS A 279 4.63 30.99 -41.96
N ASP A 280 4.62 30.12 -42.97
CA ASP A 280 4.99 28.71 -42.85
C ASP A 280 6.48 28.53 -43.15
N VAL A 281 7.28 28.23 -42.12
CA VAL A 281 8.73 28.04 -42.26
C VAL A 281 8.99 26.76 -43.06
N LYS A 282 9.64 26.89 -44.23
CA LYS A 282 9.92 25.77 -45.14
C LYS A 282 11.37 25.34 -45.15
N ARG A 283 12.31 26.26 -44.95
CA ARG A 283 13.75 25.97 -44.95
C ARG A 283 14.49 26.67 -43.81
N ILE A 284 15.53 26.02 -43.32
CA ILE A 284 16.39 26.46 -42.23
C ILE A 284 17.83 26.30 -42.68
N TYR A 285 18.51 27.42 -42.89
CA TYR A 285 19.85 27.44 -43.44
C TYR A 285 20.89 27.23 -42.34
N THR A 286 21.78 26.26 -42.54
CA THR A 286 22.85 25.92 -41.60
C THR A 286 24.22 26.27 -42.18
N SER A 287 25.16 26.68 -41.33
CA SER A 287 26.56 26.87 -41.70
C SER A 287 27.42 25.71 -41.24
N SER A 288 27.91 24.91 -42.20
CA SER A 288 28.78 23.75 -41.96
C SER A 288 30.10 24.11 -41.27
N ALA A 289 30.57 25.35 -41.43
CA ALA A 289 31.84 25.81 -40.87
C ALA A 289 31.74 26.20 -39.39
N GLN A 290 30.55 26.51 -38.88
CA GLN A 290 30.35 27.08 -37.54
C GLN A 290 29.33 26.35 -36.67
N ASN A 291 28.68 25.29 -37.17
CA ASN A 291 27.57 24.61 -36.50
C ASN A 291 26.54 25.61 -35.96
N ASN A 292 26.09 26.54 -36.80
CA ASN A 292 25.08 27.55 -36.44
C ASN A 292 23.99 27.62 -37.50
N ILE A 293 22.80 28.04 -37.09
CA ILE A 293 21.73 28.43 -38.00
C ILE A 293 21.99 29.89 -38.41
N THR A 294 21.88 30.18 -39.70
CA THR A 294 22.15 31.54 -40.23
C THR A 294 20.88 32.26 -40.63
N ALA A 295 19.90 31.53 -41.16
CA ALA A 295 18.65 32.11 -41.63
C ALA A 295 17.52 31.08 -41.69
N ILE A 296 16.30 31.56 -41.89
CA ILE A 296 15.14 30.74 -42.28
C ILE A 296 14.46 31.34 -43.51
N ALA A 297 13.78 30.49 -44.29
CA ALA A 297 12.84 30.92 -45.31
C ALA A 297 11.43 30.45 -44.95
N ALA A 298 10.49 31.39 -44.96
CA ALA A 298 9.09 31.14 -44.66
C ALA A 298 8.20 31.64 -45.80
N VAL A 299 7.13 30.89 -46.09
CA VAL A 299 6.15 31.23 -47.13
C VAL A 299 4.90 31.76 -46.48
N ASN A 300 4.46 32.94 -46.87
CA ASN A 300 3.16 33.47 -46.48
C ASN A 300 2.06 32.66 -47.18
N GLN A 301 1.22 31.98 -46.41
CA GLN A 301 0.20 31.06 -46.94
C GLN A 301 -0.95 31.77 -47.68
N ILE A 302 -1.11 33.08 -47.50
CA ILE A 302 -2.13 33.88 -48.17
C ILE A 302 -1.58 34.48 -49.47
N THR A 303 -0.40 35.12 -49.42
CA THR A 303 0.16 35.85 -50.56
C THR A 303 1.06 34.97 -51.45
N GLY A 304 1.58 33.86 -50.93
CA GLY A 304 2.59 33.02 -51.59
C GLY A 304 4.01 33.59 -51.54
N GLU A 305 4.21 34.76 -50.93
CA GLU A 305 5.52 35.42 -50.84
C GLU A 305 6.47 34.65 -49.91
N THR A 306 7.75 34.56 -50.29
CA THR A 306 8.79 33.94 -49.47
C THR A 306 9.62 35.00 -48.77
N SER A 307 9.61 35.00 -47.43
CA SER A 307 10.45 35.85 -46.60
C SER A 307 11.73 35.10 -46.22
N TYR A 308 12.88 35.74 -46.43
CA TYR A 308 14.18 35.26 -45.96
C TYR A 308 14.64 36.10 -44.77
N LEU A 309 14.86 35.46 -43.62
CA LEU A 309 15.19 36.14 -42.36
C LEU A 309 16.48 35.60 -41.76
N GLU A 310 17.48 36.47 -41.69
CA GLU A 310 18.73 36.23 -40.96
C GLU A 310 18.55 36.55 -39.47
N GLY A 311 19.25 35.82 -38.61
CA GLY A 311 19.20 36.02 -37.17
C GLY A 311 20.42 35.49 -36.43
N ASP A 312 20.58 35.95 -35.19
CA ASP A 312 21.68 35.56 -34.31
C ASP A 312 21.29 34.36 -33.44
N TYR A 313 20.04 34.31 -32.98
CA TYR A 313 19.47 33.24 -32.16
C TYR A 313 18.21 32.68 -32.81
N PHE A 314 17.96 31.39 -32.64
CA PHE A 314 16.81 30.69 -33.21
C PHE A 314 16.10 29.88 -32.13
N PHE A 315 14.79 30.06 -32.00
CA PHE A 315 13.95 29.25 -31.13
C PHE A 315 12.97 28.47 -31.98
N SER A 316 12.87 27.17 -31.74
CA SER A 316 11.91 26.30 -32.43
C SER A 316 10.89 25.74 -31.46
N THR A 317 9.62 26.05 -31.72
CA THR A 317 8.47 25.39 -31.07
C THR A 317 7.71 24.46 -32.02
N MET A 318 8.07 24.47 -33.31
CA MET A 318 7.51 23.61 -34.36
C MET A 318 7.85 22.13 -34.14
N PRO A 319 7.09 21.19 -34.72
CA PRO A 319 7.39 19.77 -34.63
C PRO A 319 8.82 19.42 -35.07
N VAL A 320 9.55 18.68 -34.24
CA VAL A 320 10.94 18.26 -34.52
C VAL A 320 11.09 17.57 -35.89
N GLN A 321 10.11 16.79 -36.31
CA GLN A 321 10.12 16.12 -37.61
C GLN A 321 10.17 17.12 -38.78
N GLU A 322 9.40 18.20 -38.68
CA GLU A 322 9.40 19.26 -39.69
C GLU A 322 10.67 20.11 -39.61
N LEU A 323 11.17 20.34 -38.39
CA LEU A 323 12.40 21.10 -38.18
C LEU A 323 13.58 20.43 -38.90
N ILE A 324 13.77 19.12 -38.64
CA ILE A 324 14.83 18.33 -39.29
C ILE A 324 14.56 18.20 -40.79
N GLY A 325 13.31 18.03 -41.20
CA GLY A 325 12.94 17.95 -42.62
C GLY A 325 13.17 19.25 -43.40
N GLY A 326 13.15 20.41 -42.73
CA GLY A 326 13.39 21.72 -43.32
C GLY A 326 14.83 22.22 -43.20
N MET A 327 15.74 21.50 -42.53
CA MET A 327 17.14 21.92 -42.40
C MET A 327 17.93 21.69 -43.69
N ASP A 328 18.58 22.74 -44.19
CA ASP A 328 19.51 22.68 -45.32
C ASP A 328 20.90 22.32 -44.79
N GLY A 329 21.51 21.26 -45.32
CA GLY A 329 22.85 20.79 -44.93
C GLY A 329 23.01 19.26 -45.00
N SER A 330 24.22 18.76 -44.72
CA SER A 330 24.47 17.31 -44.64
C SER A 330 23.98 16.76 -43.29
N ILE A 331 22.67 16.55 -43.19
CA ILE A 331 22.05 15.91 -42.03
C ILE A 331 22.32 14.39 -42.13
N PRO A 332 22.88 13.75 -41.09
CA PRO A 332 23.11 12.30 -41.10
C PRO A 332 21.82 11.52 -41.37
N ASP A 333 21.90 10.47 -42.19
CA ASP A 333 20.72 9.67 -42.59
C ASP A 333 20.00 9.06 -41.39
N ASP A 334 20.75 8.69 -40.34
CA ASP A 334 20.18 8.19 -39.10
C ASP A 334 19.32 9.25 -38.37
N VAL A 335 19.74 10.52 -38.37
CA VAL A 335 18.95 11.63 -37.79
C VAL A 335 17.66 11.84 -38.60
N LYS A 336 17.75 11.79 -39.94
CA LYS A 336 16.56 11.90 -40.82
C LYS A 336 15.59 10.74 -40.59
N HIS A 337 16.11 9.52 -40.46
CA HIS A 337 15.31 8.33 -40.21
C HIS A 337 14.60 8.41 -38.85
N VAL A 338 15.32 8.78 -37.79
CA VAL A 338 14.72 8.95 -36.45
C VAL A 338 13.68 10.08 -36.47
N ALA A 339 13.98 11.23 -37.09
CA ALA A 339 13.04 12.36 -37.13
C ALA A 339 11.76 12.04 -37.92
N SER A 340 11.88 11.39 -39.08
CA SER A 340 10.73 10.99 -39.91
C SER A 340 9.86 9.91 -39.26
N GLY A 341 10.43 9.10 -38.37
CA GLY A 341 9.68 8.09 -37.62
C GLY A 341 8.97 8.60 -36.36
N LEU A 342 9.20 9.84 -35.93
CA LEU A 342 8.51 10.42 -34.76
C LEU A 342 7.02 10.57 -35.04
N GLN A 343 6.19 10.14 -34.09
CA GLN A 343 4.75 10.11 -34.24
C GLN A 343 4.08 11.25 -33.49
N TYR A 344 3.00 11.77 -34.06
CA TYR A 344 2.15 12.80 -33.47
C TYR A 344 0.69 12.37 -33.59
N ARG A 345 -0.16 12.87 -32.71
CA ARG A 345 -1.61 12.70 -32.78
C ARG A 345 -2.28 14.04 -33.04
N ASP A 346 -3.14 14.06 -34.04
CA ASP A 346 -3.99 15.20 -34.36
C ASP A 346 -5.32 15.07 -33.58
N PHE A 347 -6.11 16.14 -33.52
CA PHE A 347 -7.48 15.99 -33.08
C PHE A 347 -8.41 17.01 -33.73
N ILE A 348 -9.69 16.65 -33.73
CA ILE A 348 -10.79 17.49 -34.19
C ILE A 348 -11.63 17.83 -32.97
N THR A 349 -11.94 19.11 -32.79
CA THR A 349 -12.93 19.55 -31.81
C THR A 349 -14.17 20.06 -32.52
N VAL A 350 -15.34 19.59 -32.07
CA VAL A 350 -16.64 19.99 -32.59
C VAL A 350 -17.38 20.77 -31.51
N GLY A 351 -17.67 22.04 -31.77
CA GLY A 351 -18.52 22.85 -30.90
C GLY A 351 -19.98 22.57 -31.21
N ILE A 352 -20.77 22.20 -30.20
CA ILE A 352 -22.21 21.98 -30.30
C ILE A 352 -22.93 22.95 -29.36
N LEU A 353 -23.77 23.82 -29.94
CA LEU A 353 -24.63 24.73 -29.18
C LEU A 353 -25.96 24.05 -28.94
N LEU A 354 -26.34 23.93 -27.68
CA LEU A 354 -27.57 23.26 -27.27
C LEU A 354 -28.49 24.24 -26.55
N LYS A 355 -29.80 24.06 -26.70
CA LYS A 355 -30.79 24.68 -25.78
C LYS A 355 -30.46 24.31 -24.34
N GLN A 356 -30.24 23.02 -24.08
CA GLN A 356 -29.78 22.48 -22.81
C GLN A 356 -29.23 21.06 -23.00
N LEU A 357 -28.37 20.62 -22.09
CA LEU A 357 -28.04 19.21 -21.94
C LEU A 357 -29.25 18.42 -21.44
N SER A 358 -29.36 17.15 -21.84
CA SER A 358 -30.48 16.30 -21.44
C SER A 358 -30.05 14.84 -21.35
N PHE A 359 -30.62 14.06 -20.43
CA PHE A 359 -30.37 12.63 -20.35
C PHE A 359 -31.62 11.84 -20.72
N GLN A 360 -31.44 10.67 -21.33
CA GLN A 360 -32.55 9.77 -21.61
C GLN A 360 -32.82 8.83 -20.43
N ASP A 361 -34.04 8.84 -19.91
CA ASP A 361 -34.47 7.90 -18.89
C ASP A 361 -34.62 6.51 -19.52
N LYS A 362 -33.81 5.54 -19.07
CA LYS A 362 -33.84 4.18 -19.63
C LYS A 362 -35.15 3.44 -19.39
N LYS A 363 -35.97 3.85 -18.42
CA LYS A 363 -37.24 3.19 -18.10
C LYS A 363 -38.40 3.75 -18.92
N THR A 364 -38.44 5.06 -19.12
CA THR A 364 -39.55 5.74 -19.81
C THR A 364 -39.22 6.12 -21.25
N GLY A 365 -37.94 6.15 -21.62
CA GLY A 365 -37.47 6.62 -22.93
C GLY A 365 -37.45 8.15 -23.09
N GLU A 366 -37.96 8.89 -22.10
CA GLU A 366 -38.10 10.34 -22.14
C GLU A 366 -36.77 11.06 -21.91
N TRP A 367 -36.61 12.20 -22.58
CA TRP A 367 -35.48 13.11 -22.38
C TRP A 367 -35.78 14.10 -21.26
N LYS A 368 -34.90 14.16 -20.26
CA LYS A 368 -35.02 15.05 -19.10
C LYS A 368 -33.85 16.04 -19.06
N PRO A 369 -34.05 17.29 -18.62
CA PRO A 369 -32.95 18.25 -18.48
C PRO A 369 -31.81 17.71 -17.60
N LEU A 370 -30.57 17.96 -18.01
CA LEU A 370 -29.36 17.49 -17.33
C LEU A 370 -28.46 18.67 -16.92
N GLY A 371 -28.39 18.96 -15.63
CA GLY A 371 -27.44 19.95 -15.10
C GLY A 371 -26.09 19.31 -14.77
N LEU A 372 -25.05 19.61 -15.55
CA LEU A 372 -23.67 19.18 -15.29
C LEU A 372 -22.81 20.34 -14.83
N LYS A 373 -21.99 20.10 -13.79
CA LYS A 373 -21.00 21.07 -13.27
C LYS A 373 -19.58 20.77 -13.76
N ASP A 374 -19.41 19.75 -14.59
CA ASP A 374 -18.11 19.31 -15.08
C ASP A 374 -17.50 20.36 -16.01
N THR A 375 -16.20 20.61 -15.88
CA THR A 375 -15.43 21.35 -16.88
C THR A 375 -15.16 20.45 -18.08
N TRP A 376 -14.75 19.20 -17.85
CA TRP A 376 -14.62 18.18 -18.89
C TRP A 376 -14.92 16.77 -18.40
N ILE A 377 -15.29 15.90 -19.34
CA ILE A 377 -15.72 14.53 -19.10
C ILE A 377 -15.01 13.60 -20.08
N TYR A 378 -14.34 12.57 -19.58
CA TYR A 378 -13.70 11.55 -20.41
C TYR A 378 -14.75 10.53 -20.89
N ILE A 379 -14.84 10.26 -22.19
CA ILE A 379 -15.82 9.33 -22.75
C ILE A 379 -15.16 7.99 -23.06
N GLN A 380 -15.35 7.03 -22.15
CA GLN A 380 -14.82 5.66 -22.28
C GLN A 380 -15.82 4.67 -22.85
N GLU A 381 -16.93 5.16 -23.40
CA GLU A 381 -17.88 4.32 -24.12
C GLU A 381 -17.22 3.75 -25.38
N LYS A 382 -17.31 2.42 -25.52
CA LYS A 382 -16.67 1.65 -26.60
C LYS A 382 -17.38 1.76 -27.95
N ASP A 383 -18.65 2.18 -27.92
CA ASP A 383 -19.53 2.22 -29.09
C ASP A 383 -19.59 3.61 -29.76
N VAL A 384 -18.70 4.51 -29.36
CA VAL A 384 -18.52 5.87 -29.89
C VAL A 384 -17.05 6.24 -30.00
N THR A 385 -16.75 7.16 -30.90
CA THR A 385 -15.40 7.63 -31.22
C THR A 385 -14.98 8.87 -30.44
N VAL A 386 -15.94 9.69 -29.98
CA VAL A 386 -15.66 10.83 -29.10
C VAL A 386 -14.89 10.39 -27.86
N GLY A 387 -13.82 11.12 -27.55
CA GLY A 387 -12.91 10.82 -26.45
C GLY A 387 -13.11 11.70 -25.22
N ARG A 388 -13.50 12.96 -25.43
CA ARG A 388 -13.70 13.93 -24.34
C ARG A 388 -14.79 14.93 -24.69
N LEU A 389 -15.56 15.32 -23.67
CA LEU A 389 -16.50 16.44 -23.72
C LEU A 389 -15.98 17.58 -22.84
N GLN A 390 -16.13 18.81 -23.29
CA GLN A 390 -15.89 20.04 -22.53
C GLN A 390 -17.19 20.82 -22.42
N ILE A 391 -17.48 21.38 -21.24
CA ILE A 391 -18.67 22.22 -21.03
C ILE A 391 -18.19 23.64 -20.79
N PHE A 392 -18.16 24.45 -21.84
CA PHE A 392 -17.50 25.76 -21.83
C PHE A 392 -18.15 26.74 -20.85
N ASN A 393 -19.46 26.64 -20.60
CA ASN A 393 -20.16 27.38 -19.54
C ASN A 393 -19.45 27.27 -18.18
N ASN A 394 -18.91 26.08 -17.88
CA ASN A 394 -18.29 25.77 -16.60
C ASN A 394 -16.80 26.18 -16.55
N TRP A 395 -16.15 26.38 -17.69
CA TRP A 395 -14.81 26.98 -17.76
C TRP A 395 -14.87 28.49 -17.49
N SER A 396 -15.73 29.20 -18.20
CA SER A 396 -16.07 30.58 -17.90
C SER A 396 -17.45 30.91 -18.46
N PRO A 397 -18.31 31.63 -17.72
CA PRO A 397 -19.62 32.04 -18.23
C PRO A 397 -19.50 32.96 -19.46
N TYR A 398 -18.35 33.61 -19.65
CA TYR A 398 -18.08 34.53 -20.75
C TYR A 398 -17.62 33.82 -22.04
N LEU A 399 -17.47 32.50 -22.03
CA LEU A 399 -17.25 31.71 -23.25
C LEU A 399 -18.54 31.47 -24.02
N VAL A 400 -19.70 31.80 -23.45
CA VAL A 400 -21.00 31.51 -24.03
C VAL A 400 -21.75 32.82 -24.21
N LYS A 401 -22.29 33.04 -25.42
CA LYS A 401 -23.00 34.26 -25.76
C LYS A 401 -24.33 34.40 -25.01
N ASP A 402 -25.09 33.32 -24.93
CA ASP A 402 -26.36 33.25 -24.19
C ASP A 402 -26.20 32.31 -22.98
N PRO A 403 -26.23 32.84 -21.74
CA PRO A 403 -26.11 32.03 -20.52
C PRO A 403 -27.18 30.95 -20.36
N CYS A 404 -28.31 31.04 -21.07
CA CYS A 404 -29.38 30.04 -21.02
C CYS A 404 -29.11 28.82 -21.92
N THR A 405 -28.08 28.87 -22.75
CA THR A 405 -27.68 27.77 -23.65
C THR A 405 -26.49 26.99 -23.10
N SER A 406 -26.29 25.76 -23.58
CA SER A 406 -25.11 24.94 -23.25
C SER A 406 -24.16 24.86 -24.43
N TRP A 407 -22.90 25.25 -24.24
CA TRP A 407 -21.85 25.19 -25.25
C TRP A 407 -20.88 24.05 -24.95
N VAL A 408 -20.90 23.03 -25.81
CA VAL A 408 -20.19 21.76 -25.60
C VAL A 408 -19.11 21.57 -26.65
N GLY A 409 -17.88 21.31 -26.23
CA GLY A 409 -16.79 20.89 -27.12
C GLY A 409 -16.63 19.37 -27.11
N MET A 410 -16.74 18.73 -28.27
CA MET A 410 -16.54 17.29 -28.44
C MET A 410 -15.20 17.02 -29.12
N GLU A 411 -14.32 16.27 -28.47
CA GLU A 411 -12.98 15.99 -28.99
C GLU A 411 -12.86 14.57 -29.55
N PHE A 412 -12.33 14.51 -30.76
CA PHE A 412 -12.07 13.30 -31.53
C PHE A 412 -10.59 13.24 -31.86
N PHE A 413 -9.92 12.18 -31.40
CA PHE A 413 -8.53 11.94 -31.75
C PHE A 413 -8.47 11.30 -33.13
N THR A 414 -7.61 11.80 -34.01
CA THR A 414 -7.45 11.29 -35.38
C THR A 414 -6.06 11.67 -35.91
N ASN A 415 -5.65 11.13 -37.06
CA ASN A 415 -4.48 11.62 -37.78
C ASN A 415 -4.87 12.14 -39.17
N THR A 416 -4.05 13.04 -39.72
CA THR A 416 -4.27 13.67 -41.04
C THR A 416 -4.44 12.68 -42.20
N ASP A 417 -3.83 11.50 -42.10
CA ASP A 417 -3.90 10.42 -43.09
C ASP A 417 -5.11 9.49 -42.91
N GLU A 418 -5.74 9.49 -41.73
CA GLU A 418 -6.91 8.66 -41.42
C GLU A 418 -8.18 9.14 -42.13
N ALA A 419 -9.10 8.20 -42.40
CA ALA A 419 -10.34 8.48 -43.11
C ALA A 419 -11.24 9.49 -42.40
N PHE A 420 -11.19 9.56 -41.07
CA PHE A 420 -12.02 10.48 -40.29
C PHE A 420 -11.61 11.95 -40.49
N TRP A 421 -10.31 12.25 -40.56
CA TRP A 421 -9.82 13.61 -40.78
C TRP A 421 -10.26 14.21 -42.13
N LYS A 422 -10.32 13.34 -43.15
CA LYS A 422 -10.67 13.69 -44.55
C LYS A 422 -12.16 13.90 -44.77
N LYS A 423 -13.01 13.66 -43.75
CA LYS A 423 -14.45 13.93 -43.85
C LYS A 423 -14.73 15.42 -43.95
N THR A 424 -15.84 15.74 -44.59
CA THR A 424 -16.36 17.11 -44.64
C THR A 424 -16.82 17.56 -43.25
N ASP A 425 -16.82 18.88 -43.03
CA ASP A 425 -17.27 19.44 -41.74
C ASP A 425 -18.70 19.02 -41.41
N GLU A 426 -19.57 18.92 -42.42
CA GLU A 426 -20.97 18.52 -42.22
C GLU A 426 -21.09 17.06 -41.76
N GLU A 427 -20.36 16.13 -42.38
CA GLU A 427 -20.34 14.74 -41.92
C GLU A 427 -19.84 14.60 -40.48
N ILE A 428 -18.83 15.40 -40.10
CA ILE A 428 -18.26 15.40 -38.74
C ILE A 428 -19.27 15.95 -37.73
N LYS A 429 -19.97 17.05 -38.07
CA LYS A 429 -21.04 17.62 -37.23
C LYS A 429 -22.15 16.60 -36.99
N GLN A 430 -22.63 15.96 -38.04
CA GLN A 430 -23.69 14.95 -37.94
C GLN A 430 -23.26 13.75 -37.09
N LEU A 431 -22.01 13.29 -37.23
CA LEU A 431 -21.48 12.24 -36.36
C LEU A 431 -21.43 12.68 -34.90
N ALA A 432 -20.95 13.89 -34.62
CA ALA A 432 -20.85 14.41 -33.26
C ALA A 432 -22.23 14.53 -32.59
N ILE A 433 -23.23 15.05 -33.32
CA ILE A 433 -24.62 15.13 -32.86
C ILE A 433 -25.17 13.72 -32.58
N TYR A 434 -24.98 12.79 -33.51
CA TYR A 434 -25.41 11.41 -33.35
C TYR A 434 -24.76 10.72 -32.15
N GLU A 435 -23.45 10.87 -31.97
CA GLU A 435 -22.76 10.26 -30.83
C GLU A 435 -23.18 10.88 -29.50
N LEU A 436 -23.42 12.19 -29.44
CA LEU A 436 -23.93 12.88 -28.25
C LEU A 436 -25.33 12.39 -27.85
N GLU A 437 -26.18 12.10 -28.84
CA GLU A 437 -27.49 11.48 -28.65
C GLU A 437 -27.37 10.00 -28.26
N LYS A 438 -26.50 9.24 -28.91
CA LYS A 438 -26.26 7.82 -28.63
C LYS A 438 -25.69 7.56 -27.24
N ILE A 439 -24.85 8.45 -26.72
CA ILE A 439 -24.38 8.36 -25.34
C ILE A 439 -25.43 8.87 -24.34
N GLY A 440 -26.51 9.49 -24.80
CA GLY A 440 -27.65 9.90 -23.97
C GLY A 440 -27.39 11.17 -23.18
N LEU A 441 -26.63 12.14 -23.73
CA LEU A 441 -26.28 13.39 -23.04
C LEU A 441 -26.89 14.66 -23.69
N ALA A 442 -27.44 14.54 -24.89
CA ALA A 442 -28.39 15.52 -25.46
C ALA A 442 -29.21 14.86 -26.57
N THR A 443 -30.45 15.29 -26.79
CA THR A 443 -31.19 14.92 -28.02
C THR A 443 -30.80 15.84 -29.16
N SER A 444 -30.82 15.34 -30.40
CA SER A 444 -30.60 16.13 -31.61
C SER A 444 -31.57 17.32 -31.72
N ALA A 445 -32.80 17.20 -31.18
CA ALA A 445 -33.78 18.29 -31.14
C ALA A 445 -33.35 19.52 -30.28
N ASN A 446 -32.35 19.36 -29.41
CA ASN A 446 -31.79 20.45 -28.61
C ASN A 446 -30.66 21.19 -29.33
N VAL A 447 -30.17 20.71 -30.47
CA VAL A 447 -29.05 21.34 -31.20
C VAL A 447 -29.53 22.62 -31.88
N LEU A 448 -28.81 23.72 -31.62
CA LEU A 448 -29.06 25.04 -32.17
C LEU A 448 -28.06 25.40 -33.27
N ASP A 449 -26.79 25.05 -33.09
CA ASP A 449 -25.71 25.33 -34.05
C ASP A 449 -24.51 24.39 -33.81
N SER A 450 -23.62 24.26 -34.79
CA SER A 450 -22.38 23.48 -34.64
C SER A 450 -21.24 23.93 -35.57
N THR A 451 -20.00 23.72 -35.11
CA THR A 451 -18.78 24.07 -35.84
C THR A 451 -17.66 23.05 -35.63
N VAL A 452 -16.70 22.97 -36.57
CA VAL A 452 -15.60 21.99 -36.57
C VAL A 452 -14.27 22.73 -36.62
N LEU A 453 -13.32 22.32 -35.79
CA LEU A 453 -11.94 22.83 -35.80
C LEU A 453 -10.97 21.65 -35.86
N ARG A 454 -10.03 21.72 -36.81
CA ARG A 454 -8.96 20.72 -37.01
C ARG A 454 -7.65 21.25 -36.43
N VAL A 455 -6.97 20.43 -35.64
CA VAL A 455 -5.70 20.82 -35.01
C VAL A 455 -4.65 19.73 -35.19
N GLU A 456 -3.64 20.05 -35.98
CA GLU A 456 -2.51 19.17 -36.26
C GLU A 456 -1.55 19.07 -35.06
N LYS A 457 -0.92 17.91 -34.94
CA LYS A 457 0.21 17.57 -34.07
C LYS A 457 -0.01 18.01 -32.63
N THR A 458 -1.20 17.75 -32.11
CA THR A 458 -1.56 18.16 -30.76
C THR A 458 -0.85 17.34 -29.69
N TYR A 459 -0.58 16.07 -29.93
CA TYR A 459 0.11 15.21 -28.96
C TYR A 459 1.37 14.58 -29.56
N PRO A 460 2.58 14.89 -29.06
CA PRO A 460 3.75 14.07 -29.38
C PRO A 460 3.59 12.70 -28.74
N ALA A 461 3.86 11.65 -29.50
CA ALA A 461 3.68 10.27 -29.10
C ALA A 461 5.02 9.60 -28.80
N TYR A 462 5.15 8.95 -27.64
CA TYR A 462 6.40 8.28 -27.26
C TYR A 462 6.46 6.84 -27.78
N PHE A 463 6.24 6.69 -29.08
CA PHE A 463 6.38 5.45 -29.85
C PHE A 463 6.81 5.79 -31.28
N GLY A 464 7.02 4.78 -32.13
CA GLY A 464 7.76 4.95 -33.39
C GLY A 464 9.26 4.92 -33.09
N THR A 465 10.00 5.96 -33.48
CA THR A 465 11.46 6.08 -33.26
C THR A 465 11.84 6.87 -32.01
N TYR A 466 10.89 7.13 -31.10
CA TYR A 466 11.10 7.97 -29.92
C TYR A 466 12.17 7.44 -28.94
N ASP A 467 12.36 6.13 -28.83
CA ASP A 467 13.42 5.51 -28.04
C ASP A 467 14.82 5.97 -28.49
N ARG A 468 14.95 6.37 -29.75
CA ARG A 468 16.16 6.93 -30.36
C ARG A 468 16.19 8.45 -30.40
N PHE A 469 15.28 9.15 -29.70
CA PHE A 469 15.19 10.63 -29.73
C PHE A 469 16.49 11.32 -29.30
N HIS A 470 17.33 10.67 -28.48
CA HIS A 470 18.66 11.17 -28.12
C HIS A 470 19.53 11.46 -29.35
N VAL A 471 19.39 10.71 -30.46
CA VAL A 471 20.11 10.95 -31.71
C VAL A 471 19.80 12.35 -32.28
N ILE A 472 18.53 12.76 -32.23
CA ILE A 472 18.13 14.10 -32.67
C ILE A 472 18.62 15.16 -31.68
N ARG A 473 18.45 14.90 -30.38
CA ARG A 473 18.91 15.83 -29.33
C ARG A 473 20.40 16.13 -29.46
N ASP A 474 21.21 15.08 -29.58
CA ASP A 474 22.67 15.19 -29.65
C ASP A 474 23.12 15.84 -30.97
N PHE A 475 22.37 15.66 -32.07
CA PHE A 475 22.57 16.39 -33.32
C PHE A 475 22.25 17.88 -33.17
N ILE A 476 21.08 18.22 -32.63
CA ILE A 476 20.62 19.60 -32.50
C ILE A 476 21.47 20.40 -31.50
N ASN A 477 21.96 19.76 -30.43
CA ASN A 477 22.80 20.43 -29.43
C ASN A 477 24.13 20.94 -30.00
N LYS A 478 24.58 20.45 -31.17
CA LYS A 478 25.75 21.00 -31.88
C LYS A 478 25.52 22.44 -32.33
N PHE A 479 24.27 22.81 -32.60
CA PHE A 479 23.90 24.17 -32.97
C PHE A 479 23.87 25.06 -31.74
N GLN A 480 24.86 25.94 -31.60
CA GLN A 480 24.99 26.77 -30.38
C GLN A 480 23.83 27.75 -30.26
N ASN A 481 23.37 28.30 -31.37
CA ASN A 481 22.34 29.34 -31.43
C ASN A 481 20.90 28.83 -31.67
N LEU A 482 20.65 27.52 -31.66
CA LEU A 482 19.32 26.93 -31.86
C LEU A 482 18.75 26.32 -30.57
N PHE A 483 17.60 26.82 -30.10
CA PHE A 483 16.96 26.38 -28.87
C PHE A 483 15.60 25.72 -29.19
N LEU A 484 15.49 24.42 -28.90
CA LEU A 484 14.22 23.70 -28.99
C LEU A 484 13.48 23.85 -27.68
N VAL A 485 12.28 24.44 -27.72
CA VAL A 485 11.47 24.73 -26.53
C VAL A 485 10.01 24.38 -26.76
N GLY A 486 9.26 24.19 -25.68
CA GLY A 486 7.84 23.86 -25.75
C GLY A 486 7.54 22.41 -26.11
N ARG A 487 6.26 22.14 -26.36
CA ARG A 487 5.72 20.78 -26.50
C ARG A 487 6.23 20.05 -27.74
N ASN A 488 5.96 20.59 -28.93
CA ASN A 488 6.34 19.95 -30.18
C ASN A 488 7.80 20.22 -30.56
N GLY A 489 8.32 21.40 -30.22
CA GLY A 489 9.74 21.74 -30.37
C GLY A 489 10.68 20.79 -29.65
N MET A 490 10.28 20.25 -28.50
CA MET A 490 11.09 19.27 -27.76
C MET A 490 10.57 17.83 -27.90
N HIS A 491 9.51 17.60 -28.67
CA HIS A 491 8.76 16.33 -28.71
C HIS A 491 8.40 15.79 -27.31
N LYS A 492 8.05 16.70 -26.38
CA LYS A 492 7.65 16.38 -25.02
C LYS A 492 6.18 16.70 -24.84
N TYR A 493 5.42 15.77 -24.26
CA TYR A 493 4.02 15.98 -23.91
C TYR A 493 3.92 16.91 -22.68
N ASN A 494 4.14 18.20 -22.93
CA ASN A 494 4.19 19.31 -21.98
C ASN A 494 2.83 20.01 -21.84
N ASN A 495 2.54 20.51 -20.64
CA ASN A 495 1.50 21.53 -20.44
C ASN A 495 2.08 22.94 -20.71
N SER A 496 1.23 23.96 -20.67
CA SER A 496 1.63 25.35 -20.95
C SER A 496 2.73 25.86 -20.01
N ASP A 497 2.63 25.60 -18.70
CA ASP A 497 3.63 25.96 -17.68
C ASP A 497 5.04 25.41 -17.98
N HIS A 498 5.12 24.12 -18.31
CA HIS A 498 6.39 23.48 -18.66
C HIS A 498 6.97 24.04 -19.95
N SER A 499 6.09 24.34 -20.92
CA SER A 499 6.49 24.95 -22.20
C SER A 499 7.07 26.36 -21.98
N MET A 500 6.47 27.14 -21.08
CA MET A 500 7.00 28.45 -20.68
C MET A 500 8.34 28.33 -19.97
N LEU A 501 8.48 27.39 -19.02
CA LEU A 501 9.74 27.19 -18.31
C LEU A 501 10.90 26.86 -19.26
N THR A 502 10.65 26.05 -20.29
CA THR A 502 11.70 25.75 -21.29
C THR A 502 12.14 26.99 -22.06
N ALA A 503 11.23 27.93 -22.33
CA ALA A 503 11.55 29.20 -22.96
C ALA A 503 12.29 30.14 -22.01
N MET A 504 11.81 30.28 -20.77
CA MET A 504 12.43 31.08 -19.72
C MET A 504 13.89 30.67 -19.46
N VAL A 505 14.15 29.36 -19.31
CA VAL A 505 15.50 28.83 -19.10
C VAL A 505 16.39 28.98 -20.34
N ALA A 506 15.83 28.89 -21.55
CA ALA A 506 16.59 29.18 -22.76
C ALA A 506 17.02 30.65 -22.82
N VAL A 507 16.18 31.60 -22.40
CA VAL A 507 16.57 33.01 -22.28
C VAL A 507 17.57 33.22 -21.15
N ASP A 508 17.44 32.53 -20.01
CA ASP A 508 18.44 32.56 -18.93
C ASP A 508 19.83 32.15 -19.44
N ASN A 509 19.88 31.09 -20.24
CA ASN A 509 21.13 30.63 -20.87
C ASN A 509 21.73 31.70 -21.79
N ILE A 510 20.92 32.35 -22.62
CA ILE A 510 21.39 33.44 -23.50
C ILE A 510 21.95 34.60 -22.69
N VAL A 511 21.24 35.04 -21.65
CA VAL A 511 21.68 36.13 -20.75
C VAL A 511 23.01 35.77 -20.08
N ALA A 512 23.17 34.52 -19.65
CA ALA A 512 24.38 34.03 -18.99
C ALA A 512 25.51 33.64 -19.95
N GLY A 513 25.30 33.73 -21.27
CA GLY A 513 26.28 33.28 -22.27
C GLY A 513 26.51 31.76 -22.30
N VAL A 514 25.55 30.97 -21.77
CA VAL A 514 25.60 29.50 -21.73
C VAL A 514 25.02 28.93 -23.01
N THR A 515 25.81 28.14 -23.74
CA THR A 515 25.39 27.49 -24.99
C THR A 515 24.90 26.05 -24.80
N GLU A 516 25.24 25.44 -23.66
CA GLU A 516 24.76 24.12 -23.24
C GLU A 516 23.24 24.12 -22.99
N LYS A 517 22.58 23.00 -23.30
CA LYS A 517 21.10 22.91 -23.33
C LYS A 517 20.53 21.85 -22.38
N GLU A 518 21.38 21.17 -21.60
CA GLU A 518 20.96 20.06 -20.74
C GLU A 518 19.97 20.52 -19.65
N ASN A 519 20.10 21.74 -19.15
CA ASN A 519 19.15 22.31 -18.20
C ASN A 519 17.74 22.47 -18.82
N ILE A 520 17.63 22.89 -20.08
CA ILE A 520 16.36 22.96 -20.83
C ILE A 520 15.80 21.53 -21.01
N TRP A 521 16.64 20.58 -21.43
CA TRP A 521 16.25 19.17 -21.59
C TRP A 521 15.85 18.49 -20.28
N SER A 522 16.34 18.96 -19.13
CA SER A 522 15.99 18.39 -17.82
C SER A 522 14.62 18.85 -17.28
N ILE A 523 14.00 19.87 -17.87
CA ILE A 523 12.64 20.29 -17.54
C ILE A 523 11.68 19.17 -17.96
N ASN A 524 11.23 18.42 -16.95
CA ASN A 524 10.42 17.22 -17.12
C ASN A 524 8.98 17.47 -16.67
N THR A 525 8.05 16.83 -17.37
CA THR A 525 6.60 16.95 -17.15
C THR A 525 6.09 16.43 -15.80
N GLU A 526 6.95 15.74 -15.03
CA GLU A 526 6.57 15.04 -13.79
C GLU A 526 7.60 15.14 -12.65
N GLN A 527 8.74 15.82 -12.83
CA GLN A 527 9.75 16.01 -11.78
C GLN A 527 9.79 17.45 -11.29
N GLU A 528 10.03 17.60 -9.98
CA GLU A 528 10.20 18.89 -9.30
C GLU A 528 11.38 19.65 -9.90
N TYR A 529 11.10 20.79 -10.53
CA TYR A 529 12.09 21.85 -10.68
C TYR A 529 12.11 22.63 -9.37
N HIS A 530 13.20 22.54 -8.62
CA HIS A 530 13.45 23.33 -7.41
C HIS A 530 14.46 24.42 -7.78
N GLU A 531 14.03 25.68 -7.75
CA GLU A 531 14.83 26.86 -8.17
C GLU A 531 15.93 27.28 -7.21
N GLU A 532 16.21 26.59 -6.09
CA GLU A 532 17.17 27.08 -5.10
C GLU A 532 18.19 26.04 -4.65
N LYS A 533 19.42 26.13 -5.20
CA LYS A 533 20.65 25.58 -4.58
C LYS A 533 21.92 26.29 -5.04
N GLU A 534 22.02 27.60 -4.86
CA GLU A 534 23.33 28.28 -4.99
C GLU A 534 23.68 29.26 -3.85
N LYS A 535 22.82 29.49 -2.86
CA LYS A 535 23.15 30.38 -1.72
C LYS A 535 23.28 29.70 -0.35
N GLY A 536 23.04 28.39 -0.25
CA GLY A 536 23.03 27.64 1.01
C GLY A 536 24.33 26.88 1.36
N SER A 537 25.34 26.92 0.50
CA SER A 537 26.55 26.09 0.62
C SER A 537 27.55 26.58 1.68
N GLU A 538 27.48 27.84 2.10
CA GLU A 538 28.46 28.40 3.06
C GLU A 538 28.00 28.28 4.52
N THR A 539 26.70 28.32 4.81
CA THR A 539 26.18 28.24 6.19
C THR A 539 26.14 26.81 6.73
N ILE A 540 26.01 25.81 5.86
CA ILE A 540 25.90 24.39 6.24
C ILE A 540 27.28 23.79 6.62
N ALA A 541 28.37 24.39 6.18
CA ALA A 541 29.73 23.95 6.54
C ALA A 541 30.08 24.28 8.01
N GLN A 542 29.51 25.34 8.57
CA GLN A 542 29.81 25.81 9.92
C GLN A 542 28.90 25.20 11.00
N GLU A 543 27.67 24.82 10.67
CA GLU A 543 26.79 24.06 11.59
C GLU A 543 27.16 22.57 11.70
N ASN A 544 27.85 22.01 10.71
CA ASN A 544 28.24 20.59 10.70
C ASN A 544 29.55 20.31 11.44
N SER A 545 30.41 21.32 11.67
CA SER A 545 31.62 21.16 12.49
C SER A 545 31.31 21.16 14.00
N ILE A 546 30.23 21.84 14.43
CA ILE A 546 29.83 21.92 15.84
C ILE A 546 29.02 20.68 16.29
N LYS A 547 28.40 19.93 15.36
CA LYS A 547 27.62 18.71 15.66
C LYS A 547 28.43 17.41 15.64
N GLN A 548 29.76 17.49 15.52
CA GLN A 548 30.64 16.32 15.42
C GLN A 548 31.17 15.81 16.77
N GLU A 549 30.74 16.40 17.90
CA GLU A 549 31.28 16.05 19.23
C GLU A 549 30.34 15.25 20.14
N PHE A 550 29.09 14.92 19.73
CA PHE A 550 28.23 14.02 20.50
C PHE A 550 27.68 12.89 19.63
N GLY A 551 28.27 11.69 19.82
CA GLY A 551 28.04 10.46 19.05
C GLY A 551 26.65 9.83 19.18
N LEU A 552 25.61 10.53 18.72
CA LEU A 552 24.24 10.01 18.62
C LEU A 552 23.56 10.57 17.36
N GLN A 553 23.80 9.95 16.19
CA GLN A 553 22.80 9.78 15.11
C GLN A 553 23.43 9.27 13.80
N ARG A 554 23.28 7.97 13.52
CA ARG A 554 23.39 7.45 12.14
C ARG A 554 22.31 6.42 11.76
N SER A 555 21.17 6.37 12.46
CA SER A 555 20.15 5.34 12.20
C SER A 555 18.67 5.76 12.20
N VAL A 556 18.35 7.05 12.10
CA VAL A 556 16.97 7.49 12.39
C VAL A 556 15.93 7.00 11.37
N ASN A 557 16.28 6.80 10.09
CA ASN A 557 15.26 6.56 9.05
C ASN A 557 15.25 5.18 8.35
N SER A 558 16.03 4.19 8.76
CA SER A 558 15.95 2.84 8.14
C SER A 558 14.83 1.98 8.74
N THR A 559 14.02 1.34 7.89
CA THR A 559 13.04 0.32 8.31
C THR A 559 13.74 -1.03 8.59
N LEU A 560 13.09 -1.98 9.28
CA LEU A 560 13.62 -3.34 9.43
C LEU A 560 13.94 -3.98 8.07
N LYS A 561 13.07 -3.75 7.09
CA LYS A 561 13.27 -4.20 5.71
C LYS A 561 14.56 -3.62 5.13
N ASP A 562 14.79 -2.32 5.29
CA ASP A 562 16.04 -1.70 4.83
C ASP A 562 17.25 -2.26 5.57
N TYR A 563 17.14 -2.46 6.89
CA TYR A 563 18.21 -3.03 7.70
C TYR A 563 18.59 -4.44 7.24
N ILE A 564 17.60 -5.31 6.97
CA ILE A 564 17.85 -6.69 6.54
C ILE A 564 18.36 -6.73 5.10
N PHE A 565 17.70 -6.05 4.17
CA PHE A 565 17.94 -6.24 2.73
C PHE A 565 18.93 -5.26 2.10
N LYS A 566 19.08 -4.04 2.63
CA LYS A 566 20.01 -3.04 2.06
C LYS A 566 21.38 -3.03 2.73
N ASN A 567 21.50 -3.52 3.96
CA ASN A 567 22.80 -3.59 4.64
C ASN A 567 23.62 -4.75 4.06
N PRO A 568 24.77 -4.51 3.39
CA PRO A 568 25.59 -5.56 2.83
C PRO A 568 26.08 -6.57 3.89
N ALA A 569 26.26 -6.15 5.14
CA ALA A 569 26.65 -7.03 6.24
C ALA A 569 25.59 -8.08 6.61
N ASN A 570 24.32 -7.84 6.27
CA ASN A 570 23.20 -8.75 6.58
C ASN A 570 22.87 -9.72 5.43
N LYS A 571 23.42 -9.49 4.22
CA LYS A 571 23.19 -10.37 3.06
C LYS A 571 23.70 -11.79 3.29
N TRP A 572 24.83 -11.94 3.98
CA TRP A 572 25.38 -13.26 4.32
C TRP A 572 24.41 -14.08 5.18
N TYR A 573 23.88 -13.48 6.26
CA TYR A 573 22.88 -14.13 7.11
C TYR A 573 21.64 -14.55 6.32
N MET A 574 21.21 -13.76 5.33
CA MET A 574 20.07 -14.11 4.48
C MET A 574 20.33 -15.35 3.61
N TRP A 575 21.50 -15.43 2.97
CA TRP A 575 21.85 -16.61 2.16
C TRP A 575 22.00 -17.88 3.00
N VAL A 576 22.67 -17.77 4.16
CA VAL A 576 22.79 -18.87 5.11
C VAL A 576 21.41 -19.29 5.62
N ALA A 577 20.50 -18.35 5.91
CA ALA A 577 19.14 -18.66 6.31
C ALA A 577 18.39 -19.43 5.22
N ILE A 578 18.41 -18.96 3.97
CA ILE A 578 17.69 -19.62 2.87
C ILE A 578 18.22 -21.04 2.65
N LEU A 579 19.53 -21.20 2.51
CA LEU A 579 20.16 -22.50 2.28
C LEU A 579 19.97 -23.43 3.48
N GLY A 580 20.13 -22.91 4.70
CA GLY A 580 19.95 -23.65 5.94
C GLY A 580 18.50 -24.11 6.15
N ILE A 581 17.51 -23.26 5.86
CA ILE A 581 16.08 -23.63 5.94
C ILE A 581 15.76 -24.75 4.95
N LEU A 582 16.21 -24.62 3.69
CA LEU A 582 15.96 -25.61 2.64
C LEU A 582 16.64 -26.95 2.95
N CYS A 583 17.92 -26.93 3.32
CA CYS A 583 18.68 -28.13 3.64
C CYS A 583 18.07 -28.88 4.83
N GLN A 584 17.79 -28.18 5.94
CA GLN A 584 17.13 -28.76 7.10
C GLN A 584 15.78 -29.40 6.74
N TRP A 585 14.97 -28.71 5.94
CA TRP A 585 13.65 -29.22 5.55
C TRP A 585 13.73 -30.46 4.67
N ILE A 586 14.60 -30.46 3.66
CA ILE A 586 14.78 -31.59 2.73
C ILE A 586 15.27 -32.82 3.50
N VAL A 587 16.31 -32.66 4.33
CA VAL A 587 16.86 -33.74 5.15
C VAL A 587 15.80 -34.26 6.12
N PHE A 588 15.07 -33.36 6.80
CA PHE A 588 14.04 -33.75 7.74
C PHE A 588 12.88 -34.51 7.07
N LYS A 589 12.40 -34.05 5.92
CA LYS A 589 11.32 -34.71 5.17
C LYS A 589 11.74 -36.01 4.51
N PHE A 590 13.04 -36.19 4.22
CA PHE A 590 13.57 -37.50 3.85
C PHE A 590 13.37 -38.49 5.00
N PHE A 591 13.70 -38.12 6.25
CA PHE A 591 13.52 -39.03 7.39
C PHE A 591 12.07 -39.18 7.86
N TYR A 592 11.28 -38.11 7.79
CA TYR A 592 9.86 -38.05 8.20
C TYR A 592 8.96 -37.65 7.01
N PRO A 593 8.65 -38.55 6.08
CA PRO A 593 7.92 -38.23 4.85
C PRO A 593 6.50 -37.70 5.07
N TYR A 594 5.82 -38.12 6.13
CA TYR A 594 4.43 -37.72 6.43
C TYR A 594 4.36 -36.66 7.54
N ALA A 595 3.27 -35.90 7.58
CA ALA A 595 2.94 -35.12 8.76
C ALA A 595 2.70 -36.04 9.98
N GLY A 596 3.05 -35.57 11.17
CA GLY A 596 2.73 -36.22 12.43
C GLY A 596 1.37 -35.78 12.98
N PHE A 597 0.74 -36.64 13.77
CA PHE A 597 -0.54 -36.39 14.43
C PHE A 597 -0.41 -36.66 15.93
N ILE A 598 -0.90 -35.72 16.73
CA ILE A 598 -1.05 -35.88 18.17
C ILE A 598 -2.39 -36.58 18.40
N ASP A 599 -2.35 -37.77 18.99
CA ASP A 599 -3.56 -38.53 19.30
C ASP A 599 -4.53 -37.70 20.16
N GLY A 600 -5.81 -37.70 19.79
CA GLY A 600 -6.80 -36.74 20.30
C GLY A 600 -6.71 -35.37 19.63
N ASP A 601 -5.70 -34.56 19.94
CA ASP A 601 -5.60 -33.14 19.54
C ASP A 601 -5.76 -32.93 18.03
N SER A 602 -4.91 -33.57 17.22
CA SER A 602 -4.84 -33.34 15.78
C SER A 602 -6.13 -33.74 15.06
N TYR A 603 -6.76 -34.82 15.51
CA TYR A 603 -7.97 -35.34 14.89
C TYR A 603 -9.18 -34.48 15.23
N VAL A 604 -9.28 -33.96 16.45
CA VAL A 604 -10.32 -32.97 16.82
C VAL A 604 -10.21 -31.72 15.95
N TYR A 605 -9.00 -31.24 15.65
CA TYR A 605 -8.83 -30.09 14.76
C TYR A 605 -9.30 -30.38 13.33
N LEU A 606 -8.97 -31.55 12.79
CA LEU A 606 -9.37 -31.97 11.44
C LEU A 606 -10.89 -32.17 11.33
N GLU A 607 -11.49 -32.84 12.31
CA GLU A 607 -12.93 -33.04 12.38
C GLU A 607 -13.67 -31.70 12.43
N THR A 608 -13.26 -30.80 13.34
CA THR A 608 -13.82 -29.46 13.46
C THR A 608 -13.74 -28.68 12.14
N ALA A 609 -12.62 -28.78 11.43
CA ALA A 609 -12.42 -28.13 10.14
C ALA A 609 -13.31 -28.73 9.03
N PHE A 610 -13.44 -30.06 9.02
CA PHE A 610 -14.23 -30.82 8.07
C PHE A 610 -15.73 -30.52 8.18
N ILE A 611 -16.28 -30.62 9.39
CA ILE A 611 -17.71 -30.37 9.67
C ILE A 611 -18.05 -28.88 9.83
N ASN A 612 -17.05 -27.99 9.79
CA ASN A 612 -17.22 -26.54 9.91
C ASN A 612 -17.82 -26.06 11.25
N GLN A 613 -17.44 -26.69 12.35
CA GLN A 613 -17.97 -26.34 13.67
C GLN A 613 -17.52 -24.95 14.15
N ASP A 614 -18.43 -24.24 14.81
CA ASP A 614 -18.17 -22.93 15.42
C ASP A 614 -17.53 -23.02 16.82
N ILE A 615 -17.64 -24.17 17.47
CA ILE A 615 -17.07 -24.48 18.80
C ILE A 615 -16.68 -25.97 18.88
N ASN A 616 -15.62 -26.27 19.64
CA ASN A 616 -15.23 -27.63 20.03
C ASN A 616 -14.30 -27.55 21.27
N THR A 617 -13.83 -28.69 21.78
CA THR A 617 -12.94 -28.81 22.95
C THR A 617 -11.72 -27.89 22.87
N TYR A 618 -11.19 -27.68 21.67
CA TYR A 618 -10.09 -26.77 21.39
C TYR A 618 -10.55 -25.51 20.64
N PRO A 619 -9.79 -24.40 20.72
CA PRO A 619 -10.11 -23.16 20.00
C PRO A 619 -10.21 -23.37 18.48
N ILE A 620 -11.18 -22.70 17.85
CA ILE A 620 -11.50 -22.89 16.43
C ILE A 620 -10.53 -22.20 15.45
N GLY A 621 -9.59 -21.37 15.91
CA GLY A 621 -8.69 -20.63 15.02
C GLY A 621 -7.84 -21.52 14.12
N TYR A 622 -7.26 -22.60 14.66
CA TYR A 622 -6.48 -23.56 13.87
C TYR A 622 -7.35 -24.40 12.91
N PRO A 623 -8.52 -24.94 13.30
CA PRO A 623 -9.47 -25.55 12.37
C PRO A 623 -9.88 -24.64 11.20
N ARG A 624 -10.16 -23.35 11.47
CA ARG A 624 -10.47 -22.38 10.42
C ARG A 624 -9.28 -22.15 9.49
N PHE A 625 -8.06 -22.13 10.03
CA PHE A 625 -6.84 -22.10 9.23
C PHE A 625 -6.69 -23.35 8.35
N LEU A 626 -6.88 -24.56 8.89
CA LEU A 626 -6.83 -25.81 8.11
C LEU A 626 -7.84 -25.79 6.96
N ARG A 627 -9.08 -25.36 7.23
CA ARG A 627 -10.12 -25.22 6.20
C ARG A 627 -9.73 -24.20 5.13
N LEU A 628 -9.22 -23.03 5.52
CA LEU A 628 -8.73 -22.02 4.59
C LEU A 628 -7.57 -22.55 3.75
N PHE A 629 -6.60 -23.24 4.37
CA PHE A 629 -5.46 -23.83 3.69
C PHE A 629 -5.89 -24.89 2.67
N SER A 630 -6.92 -25.69 3.00
CA SER A 630 -7.47 -26.75 2.13
C SER A 630 -8.05 -26.23 0.81
N VAL A 631 -8.38 -24.93 0.71
CA VAL A 631 -8.78 -24.27 -0.54
C VAL A 631 -7.61 -24.22 -1.52
N PHE A 632 -6.38 -24.09 -1.03
CA PHE A 632 -5.17 -23.98 -1.83
C PHE A 632 -4.47 -25.33 -2.03
N SER A 633 -4.42 -26.16 -0.98
CA SER A 633 -3.76 -27.46 -1.01
C SER A 633 -4.30 -28.41 0.04
N ARG A 634 -4.48 -29.68 -0.33
CA ARG A 634 -4.75 -30.80 0.59
C ARG A 634 -3.51 -31.67 0.85
N SER A 635 -2.32 -31.22 0.47
CA SER A 635 -1.07 -31.93 0.77
C SER A 635 -0.67 -31.69 2.21
N ASP A 636 -0.41 -32.78 2.95
CA ASP A 636 0.14 -32.74 4.30
C ASP A 636 1.51 -32.07 4.31
N THR A 637 2.37 -32.42 3.35
CA THR A 637 3.70 -31.85 3.16
C THR A 637 3.63 -30.36 2.88
N ALA A 638 2.68 -29.90 2.05
CA ALA A 638 2.50 -28.46 1.82
C ALA A 638 2.08 -27.72 3.10
N LEU A 639 1.17 -28.29 3.89
CA LEU A 639 0.74 -27.73 5.17
C LEU A 639 1.92 -27.61 6.14
N VAL A 640 2.65 -28.69 6.38
CA VAL A 640 3.77 -28.68 7.33
C VAL A 640 4.94 -27.81 6.85
N THR A 641 5.16 -27.72 5.53
CA THR A 641 6.13 -26.79 4.95
C THR A 641 5.74 -25.34 5.23
N PHE A 642 4.45 -24.99 5.06
CA PHE A 642 3.97 -23.64 5.37
C PHE A 642 4.16 -23.31 6.85
N GLN A 643 3.83 -24.24 7.75
CA GLN A 643 4.02 -24.06 9.19
C GLN A 643 5.51 -23.85 9.53
N TYR A 644 6.39 -24.64 8.93
CA TYR A 644 7.84 -24.54 9.13
C TYR A 644 8.38 -23.19 8.66
N LEU A 645 8.01 -22.76 7.45
CA LEU A 645 8.44 -21.47 6.90
C LEU A 645 7.89 -20.30 7.71
N LEU A 646 6.64 -20.34 8.15
CA LEU A 646 6.05 -19.30 9.01
C LEU A 646 6.82 -19.19 10.34
N LEU A 647 7.19 -20.32 10.94
CA LEU A 647 7.96 -20.36 12.18
C LEU A 647 9.40 -19.84 11.97
N GLN A 648 10.07 -20.25 10.91
CA GLN A 648 11.41 -19.76 10.57
C GLN A 648 11.42 -18.25 10.31
N LEU A 649 10.46 -17.75 9.53
CA LEU A 649 10.37 -16.32 9.22
C LEU A 649 10.05 -15.47 10.45
N SER A 650 9.15 -15.92 11.32
CA SER A 650 8.82 -15.22 12.57
C SER A 650 10.00 -15.21 13.55
N SER A 651 10.70 -16.34 13.70
CA SER A 651 11.94 -16.48 14.48
C SER A 651 13.04 -15.53 13.98
N LEU A 652 13.32 -15.52 12.68
CA LEU A 652 14.34 -14.64 12.10
C LEU A 652 13.95 -13.17 12.21
N ALA A 653 12.68 -12.82 12.01
CA ALA A 653 12.20 -11.44 12.18
C ALA A 653 12.41 -10.94 13.62
N PHE A 654 12.18 -11.79 14.62
CA PHE A 654 12.50 -11.49 16.02
C PHE A 654 14.00 -11.29 16.22
N THR A 655 14.83 -12.23 15.77
CA THR A 655 16.31 -12.17 15.87
C THR A 655 16.88 -10.89 15.24
N PHE A 656 16.48 -10.55 14.01
CA PHE A 656 16.92 -9.32 13.36
C PHE A 656 16.40 -8.06 14.04
N THR A 657 15.23 -8.11 14.68
CA THR A 657 14.73 -7.01 15.52
C THR A 657 15.63 -6.81 16.74
N LEU A 658 16.09 -7.89 17.38
CA LEU A 658 17.08 -7.79 18.47
C LEU A 658 18.40 -7.20 17.98
N PHE A 659 18.88 -7.62 16.80
CA PHE A 659 20.12 -7.08 16.22
C PHE A 659 20.02 -5.59 15.91
N TYR A 660 18.84 -5.15 15.46
CA TYR A 660 18.54 -3.76 15.14
C TYR A 660 18.59 -2.87 16.39
N TYR A 661 17.90 -3.26 17.47
CA TYR A 661 17.75 -2.41 18.66
C TYR A 661 18.89 -2.54 19.67
N PHE A 662 19.39 -3.75 19.90
CA PHE A 662 20.38 -4.01 20.97
C PHE A 662 21.83 -4.04 20.47
N LYS A 663 22.04 -4.09 19.15
CA LYS A 663 23.37 -4.09 18.50
C LYS A 663 24.40 -5.03 19.17
N PRO A 664 24.08 -6.32 19.36
CA PRO A 664 25.00 -7.27 19.97
C PRO A 664 26.30 -7.41 19.17
N SER A 665 27.36 -7.85 19.83
CA SER A 665 28.66 -8.14 19.22
C SER A 665 28.54 -9.28 18.20
N LYS A 666 29.53 -9.38 17.31
CA LYS A 666 29.55 -10.40 16.25
C LYS A 666 29.44 -11.84 16.78
N PRO A 667 30.12 -12.25 17.87
CA PRO A 667 29.97 -13.60 18.42
C PRO A 667 28.54 -13.89 18.89
N VAL A 668 27.91 -12.94 19.59
CA VAL A 668 26.54 -13.09 20.10
C VAL A 668 25.53 -13.08 18.96
N LYS A 669 25.75 -12.28 17.91
CA LYS A 669 24.94 -12.34 16.68
C LYS A 669 24.99 -13.71 16.03
N ILE A 670 26.19 -14.28 15.88
CA ILE A 670 26.36 -15.61 15.28
C ILE A 670 25.68 -16.67 16.17
N LEU A 671 25.89 -16.63 17.48
CA LEU A 671 25.26 -17.56 18.42
C LEU A 671 23.73 -17.51 18.33
N LEU A 672 23.14 -16.33 18.45
CA LEU A 672 21.68 -16.14 18.39
C LEU A 672 21.11 -16.53 17.03
N PHE A 673 21.76 -16.15 15.94
CA PHE A 673 21.32 -16.49 14.61
C PHE A 673 21.37 -18.00 14.37
N THR A 674 22.47 -18.65 14.71
CA THR A 674 22.63 -20.11 14.55
C THR A 674 21.63 -20.87 15.42
N PHE A 675 21.47 -20.48 16.69
CA PHE A 675 20.50 -21.09 17.60
C PHE A 675 19.06 -20.96 17.09
N MET A 676 18.70 -19.80 16.53
CA MET A 676 17.35 -19.53 16.04
C MET A 676 17.09 -20.12 14.65
N LEU A 677 18.11 -20.33 13.82
CA LEU A 677 17.97 -20.89 12.47
C LEU A 677 17.99 -22.42 12.49
N PHE A 678 18.91 -23.02 13.25
CA PHE A 678 19.16 -24.46 13.31
C PHE A 678 18.52 -25.12 14.54
N ASN A 679 17.41 -24.57 15.02
CA ASN A 679 16.69 -25.05 16.18
C ASN A 679 15.87 -26.32 15.80
N PRO A 680 16.25 -27.54 16.23
CA PRO A 680 15.57 -28.76 15.76
C PRO A 680 14.09 -28.81 16.17
N ILE A 681 13.70 -28.17 17.27
CA ILE A 681 12.29 -28.09 17.68
C ILE A 681 11.38 -27.52 16.58
N TYR A 682 11.90 -26.65 15.71
CA TYR A 682 11.08 -26.04 14.65
C TYR A 682 10.65 -27.09 13.62
N LEU A 683 11.52 -28.05 13.30
CA LEU A 683 11.21 -29.12 12.36
C LEU A 683 10.17 -30.07 12.95
N TYR A 684 10.39 -30.53 14.18
CA TYR A 684 9.47 -31.45 14.84
C TYR A 684 8.11 -30.81 15.10
N LEU A 685 8.06 -29.59 15.64
CA LEU A 685 6.81 -28.89 15.96
C LEU A 685 5.99 -28.58 14.71
N SER A 686 6.65 -28.14 13.62
CA SER A 686 5.96 -27.79 12.37
C SER A 686 5.50 -28.99 11.55
N ASN A 687 6.10 -30.17 11.78
CA ASN A 687 5.68 -31.41 11.12
C ASN A 687 4.38 -32.00 11.70
N TYR A 688 3.91 -31.51 12.84
CA TYR A 688 2.62 -31.93 13.41
C TYR A 688 1.45 -31.12 12.84
N VAL A 689 0.32 -31.79 12.59
CA VAL A 689 -0.98 -31.14 12.34
C VAL A 689 -1.55 -30.68 13.69
N SER A 690 -1.00 -29.59 14.23
CA SER A 690 -1.37 -29.02 15.52
C SER A 690 -1.28 -27.49 15.50
N SER A 691 -2.03 -26.84 16.40
CA SER A 691 -1.97 -25.40 16.62
C SER A 691 -0.63 -24.90 17.16
N ASP A 692 0.25 -25.78 17.65
CA ASP A 692 1.53 -25.45 18.30
C ASP A 692 2.43 -24.54 17.46
N ALA A 693 2.77 -24.94 16.23
CA ALA A 693 3.71 -24.20 15.38
C ALA A 693 3.14 -22.84 14.92
N MET A 694 1.84 -22.81 14.59
CA MET A 694 1.14 -21.58 14.22
C MET A 694 1.06 -20.63 15.40
N PHE A 695 0.74 -21.13 16.60
CA PHE A 695 0.69 -20.33 17.81
C PHE A 695 2.05 -19.73 18.14
N LEU A 696 3.12 -20.55 18.17
CA LEU A 696 4.48 -20.08 18.43
C LEU A 696 4.91 -18.98 17.44
N SER A 697 4.58 -19.14 16.16
CA SER A 697 4.86 -18.13 15.14
C SER A 697 4.13 -16.82 15.40
N LEU A 698 2.83 -16.89 15.71
CA LEU A 698 2.02 -15.70 16.03
C LEU A 698 2.53 -15.01 17.30
N SER A 699 2.97 -15.77 18.31
CA SER A 699 3.55 -15.25 19.55
C SER A 699 4.86 -14.49 19.29
N LEU A 700 5.76 -15.04 18.46
CA LEU A 700 7.00 -14.37 18.08
C LEU A 700 6.72 -13.10 17.27
N ILE A 701 5.77 -13.14 16.32
CA ILE A 701 5.36 -11.95 15.56
C ILE A 701 4.78 -10.89 16.51
N TRP A 702 3.87 -11.28 17.40
CA TRP A 702 3.25 -10.40 18.38
C TRP A 702 4.30 -9.73 19.28
N PHE A 703 5.19 -10.50 19.88
CA PHE A 703 6.20 -9.97 20.78
C PHE A 703 7.20 -9.07 20.06
N THR A 704 7.58 -9.44 18.82
CA THR A 704 8.39 -8.59 17.94
C THR A 704 7.71 -7.22 17.73
N GLN A 705 6.41 -7.20 17.44
CA GLN A 705 5.66 -5.96 17.23
C GLN A 705 5.64 -5.07 18.47
N LEU A 706 5.67 -5.62 19.68
CA LEU A 706 5.72 -4.81 20.91
C LEU A 706 6.95 -3.91 20.94
N PHE A 707 8.14 -4.42 20.54
CA PHE A 707 9.35 -3.59 20.42
C PHE A 707 9.17 -2.46 19.40
N TRP A 708 8.57 -2.77 18.25
CA TRP A 708 8.30 -1.76 17.23
C TRP A 708 7.24 -0.74 17.71
N ILE A 709 6.27 -1.13 18.53
CA ILE A 709 5.28 -0.22 19.15
C ILE A 709 5.95 0.68 20.19
N ILE A 710 6.90 0.15 20.96
CA ILE A 710 7.63 0.93 21.95
C ILE A 710 8.49 2.00 21.25
N TYR A 711 9.29 1.60 20.24
CA TYR A 711 10.33 2.48 19.68
C TYR A 711 9.96 3.20 18.37
N LYS A 712 9.21 2.57 17.47
CA LYS A 712 8.81 3.14 16.15
C LYS A 712 7.31 2.91 15.87
N PRO A 713 6.41 3.40 16.72
CA PRO A 713 4.99 3.08 16.60
C PRO A 713 4.36 3.75 15.38
N THR A 714 3.56 2.98 14.63
CA THR A 714 2.74 3.48 13.53
C THR A 714 1.29 3.03 13.70
N LYS A 715 0.33 3.78 13.15
CA LYS A 715 -1.10 3.38 13.20
C LYS A 715 -1.34 2.00 12.58
N ARG A 716 -0.64 1.68 11.49
CA ARG A 716 -0.69 0.37 10.83
C ARG A 716 -0.21 -0.75 11.75
N LEU A 717 0.88 -0.51 12.47
CA LEU A 717 1.45 -1.48 13.41
C LEU A 717 0.49 -1.76 14.57
N VAL A 718 -0.18 -0.74 15.11
CA VAL A 718 -1.18 -0.90 16.19
C VAL A 718 -2.35 -1.78 15.74
N ILE A 719 -2.86 -1.56 14.52
CA ILE A 719 -3.95 -2.38 13.95
C ILE A 719 -3.47 -3.81 13.71
N PHE A 720 -2.30 -3.98 13.09
CA PHE A 720 -1.76 -5.31 12.80
C PHE A 720 -1.46 -6.09 14.08
N HIS A 721 -0.99 -5.42 15.13
CA HIS A 721 -0.84 -5.99 16.46
C HIS A 721 -2.15 -6.50 17.03
N ALA A 722 -3.23 -5.72 16.95
CA ALA A 722 -4.54 -6.18 17.42
C ALA A 722 -5.02 -7.42 16.65
N VAL A 723 -4.79 -7.48 15.33
CA VAL A 723 -5.13 -8.65 14.49
C VAL A 723 -4.30 -9.87 14.86
N VAL A 724 -2.97 -9.73 14.97
CA VAL A 724 -2.09 -10.87 15.31
C VAL A 724 -2.43 -11.41 16.70
N LEU A 725 -2.65 -10.53 17.67
CA LEU A 725 -3.04 -10.92 19.03
C LEU A 725 -4.40 -11.64 19.01
N PHE A 726 -5.39 -11.10 18.27
CA PHE A 726 -6.68 -11.76 18.09
C PHE A 726 -6.54 -13.16 17.47
N LEU A 727 -5.76 -13.29 16.40
CA LEU A 727 -5.51 -14.60 15.77
C LEU A 727 -4.84 -15.56 16.75
N ALA A 728 -3.80 -15.12 17.47
CA ALA A 728 -3.13 -15.94 18.49
C ALA A 728 -4.12 -16.45 19.54
N PHE A 729 -5.02 -15.58 20.01
CA PHE A 729 -6.07 -15.91 20.97
C PHE A 729 -7.09 -16.92 20.43
N THR A 730 -7.52 -16.77 19.17
CA THR A 730 -8.44 -17.74 18.54
C THR A 730 -7.78 -19.10 18.27
N VAL A 731 -6.45 -19.14 18.13
CA VAL A 731 -5.67 -20.38 17.93
C VAL A 731 -5.42 -21.08 19.27
N ARG A 732 -5.06 -20.34 20.32
CA ARG A 732 -4.88 -20.88 21.68
C ARG A 732 -5.26 -19.91 22.78
N TYR A 733 -5.94 -20.45 23.80
CA TYR A 733 -6.29 -19.70 25.01
C TYR A 733 -5.09 -19.32 25.88
N ASN A 734 -3.90 -19.88 25.65
CA ASN A 734 -2.67 -19.41 26.29
C ASN A 734 -2.37 -17.94 25.97
N ALA A 735 -2.90 -17.38 24.86
CA ALA A 735 -2.79 -15.95 24.58
C ALA A 735 -3.69 -15.06 25.48
N LEU A 736 -4.46 -15.62 26.43
CA LEU A 736 -5.27 -14.84 27.39
C LEU A 736 -4.44 -13.83 28.19
N TYR A 737 -3.18 -14.12 28.46
CA TYR A 737 -2.32 -13.21 29.23
C TYR A 737 -1.61 -12.15 28.36
N TYR A 738 -1.66 -12.26 27.03
CA TYR A 738 -0.95 -11.35 26.11
C TYR A 738 -1.44 -9.90 26.22
N PRO A 739 -2.75 -9.61 26.37
CA PRO A 739 -3.22 -8.25 26.58
C PRO A 739 -2.56 -7.52 27.76
N PHE A 740 -2.23 -8.21 28.86
CA PHE A 740 -1.59 -7.57 30.02
C PHE A 740 -0.17 -7.10 29.69
N ILE A 741 0.59 -7.90 28.94
CA ILE A 741 1.93 -7.53 28.47
C ILE A 741 1.84 -6.41 27.42
N ALA A 742 0.83 -6.47 26.53
CA ALA A 742 0.59 -5.43 25.54
C ALA A 742 0.28 -4.08 26.21
N ILE A 743 -0.53 -4.04 27.28
CA ILE A 743 -0.80 -2.82 28.05
C ILE A 743 0.50 -2.18 28.51
N ILE A 744 1.43 -2.95 29.08
CA ILE A 744 2.73 -2.44 29.53
C ILE A 744 3.52 -1.84 28.34
N ALA A 745 3.57 -2.52 27.20
CA ALA A 745 4.23 -1.99 26.00
C ALA A 745 3.58 -0.69 25.48
N PHE A 746 2.25 -0.58 25.51
CA PHE A 746 1.54 0.64 25.13
C PHE A 746 1.79 1.79 26.13
N LEU A 747 1.89 1.49 27.43
CA LEU A 747 2.27 2.47 28.44
C LEU A 747 3.67 3.02 28.17
N LEU A 748 4.63 2.15 27.85
CA LEU A 748 6.02 2.51 27.53
C LEU A 748 6.20 3.20 26.16
N SER A 749 5.23 3.08 25.25
CA SER A 749 5.29 3.70 23.91
C SER A 749 5.20 5.23 23.96
N LYS A 750 5.87 5.94 23.04
CA LYS A 750 5.79 7.41 22.90
C LYS A 750 4.55 7.90 22.12
N GLN A 751 3.57 7.03 21.84
CA GLN A 751 2.35 7.39 21.11
C GLN A 751 1.41 8.33 21.87
N ASN A 752 0.56 9.06 21.14
CA ASN A 752 -0.54 9.83 21.73
C ASN A 752 -1.50 8.90 22.51
N ILE A 753 -1.95 9.35 23.68
CA ILE A 753 -2.88 8.62 24.55
C ILE A 753 -4.13 8.12 23.80
N LYS A 754 -4.66 8.90 22.84
CA LYS A 754 -5.81 8.49 22.02
C LYS A 754 -5.52 7.24 21.20
N LEU A 755 -4.32 7.11 20.63
CA LEU A 755 -3.94 5.94 19.84
C LEU A 755 -3.62 4.74 20.73
N LYS A 756 -3.03 4.97 21.92
CA LYS A 756 -2.83 3.92 22.92
C LYS A 756 -4.17 3.32 23.36
N LEU A 757 -5.11 4.18 23.75
CA LEU A 757 -6.46 3.78 24.15
C LEU A 757 -7.18 3.08 23.00
N ALA A 758 -7.15 3.63 21.78
CA ALA A 758 -7.78 2.99 20.62
C ALA A 758 -7.22 1.59 20.35
N GLY A 759 -5.88 1.41 20.41
CA GLY A 759 -5.25 0.11 20.24
C GLY A 759 -5.70 -0.92 21.27
N LEU A 760 -5.74 -0.53 22.55
CA LEU A 760 -6.21 -1.38 23.65
C LEU A 760 -7.71 -1.68 23.56
N THR A 761 -8.53 -0.68 23.23
CA THR A 761 -9.98 -0.85 23.04
C THR A 761 -10.28 -1.83 21.92
N VAL A 762 -9.58 -1.77 20.79
CA VAL A 762 -9.78 -2.73 19.69
C VAL A 762 -9.46 -4.16 20.13
N ILE A 763 -8.40 -4.37 20.91
CA ILE A 763 -8.06 -5.69 21.46
C ILE A 763 -9.19 -6.21 22.36
N VAL A 764 -9.69 -5.36 23.27
CA VAL A 764 -10.79 -5.71 24.17
C VAL A 764 -12.07 -6.04 23.40
N ILE A 765 -12.40 -5.27 22.36
CA ILE A 765 -13.57 -5.52 21.52
C ILE A 765 -13.45 -6.84 20.77
N LEU A 766 -12.30 -7.12 20.14
CA LEU A 766 -12.11 -8.34 19.35
C LEU A 766 -12.11 -9.59 20.23
N ILE A 767 -11.34 -9.59 21.32
CA ILE A 767 -11.28 -10.71 22.27
C ILE A 767 -12.63 -10.87 22.97
N GLY A 768 -13.19 -9.78 23.50
CA GLY A 768 -14.47 -9.80 24.20
C GLY A 768 -15.62 -10.26 23.31
N GLY A 769 -15.65 -9.79 22.06
CA GLY A 769 -16.62 -10.23 21.06
C GLY A 769 -16.51 -11.72 20.76
N PHE A 770 -15.28 -12.26 20.64
CA PHE A 770 -15.07 -13.70 20.41
C PHE A 770 -15.37 -14.55 21.65
N ILE A 771 -15.04 -14.07 22.86
CA ILE A 771 -15.44 -14.71 24.11
C ILE A 771 -16.97 -14.79 24.18
N GLN A 772 -17.66 -13.69 23.87
CA GLN A 772 -19.11 -13.62 23.90
C GLN A 772 -19.75 -14.51 22.84
N PHE A 773 -19.21 -14.51 21.61
CA PHE A 773 -19.62 -15.43 20.55
C PHE A 773 -19.49 -16.89 20.99
N THR A 774 -18.31 -17.29 21.46
CA THR A 774 -18.04 -18.66 21.91
C THR A 774 -18.96 -19.05 23.06
N SER A 775 -19.19 -18.12 24.01
CA SER A 775 -20.08 -18.36 25.15
C SER A 775 -21.52 -18.58 24.76
N ASN A 776 -22.03 -17.80 23.79
CA ASN A 776 -23.38 -17.96 23.26
C ASN A 776 -23.54 -19.28 22.52
N ARG A 777 -22.54 -19.70 21.72
CA ARG A 777 -22.57 -21.00 21.04
C ARG A 777 -22.61 -22.17 22.03
N TYR A 778 -21.85 -22.11 23.13
CA TYR A 778 -21.93 -23.14 24.18
C TYR A 778 -23.25 -23.11 24.94
N GLU A 779 -23.86 -21.94 25.12
CA GLU A 779 -25.19 -21.81 25.70
C GLU A 779 -26.26 -22.45 24.80
N GLU A 780 -26.19 -22.23 23.49
CA GLU A 780 -27.10 -22.85 22.50
C GLU A 780 -26.99 -24.38 22.51
N VAL A 781 -25.77 -24.91 22.63
CA VAL A 781 -25.55 -26.37 22.66
C VAL A 781 -25.96 -26.97 23.99
N SER A 782 -25.48 -26.45 25.12
CA SER A 782 -25.56 -27.11 26.44
C SER A 782 -26.58 -26.50 27.41
N GLY A 783 -27.21 -25.38 27.05
CA GLY A 783 -28.04 -24.58 27.97
C GLY A 783 -27.23 -23.88 29.07
N LYS A 784 -25.90 -23.92 29.00
CA LYS A 784 -24.98 -23.36 30.01
C LYS A 784 -24.03 -22.37 29.35
N LYS A 785 -24.15 -21.08 29.69
CA LYS A 785 -23.26 -20.03 29.20
C LYS A 785 -21.86 -20.17 29.80
N GLN A 786 -20.86 -20.38 28.95
CA GLN A 786 -19.46 -20.52 29.35
C GLN A 786 -18.49 -20.26 28.20
N PHE A 787 -17.37 -19.59 28.47
CA PHE A 787 -16.36 -19.30 27.45
C PHE A 787 -15.66 -20.56 26.93
N SER A 788 -15.30 -21.48 27.83
CA SER A 788 -14.61 -22.72 27.48
C SER A 788 -14.91 -23.79 28.52
N PRO A 789 -15.54 -24.91 28.12
CA PRO A 789 -15.72 -26.08 28.97
C PRO A 789 -14.40 -26.63 29.52
N PHE A 790 -13.32 -26.56 28.72
CA PHE A 790 -12.00 -27.05 29.09
C PHE A 790 -11.52 -26.48 30.44
N SER A 791 -11.82 -25.21 30.72
CA SER A 791 -11.42 -24.55 31.98
C SER A 791 -11.99 -25.20 33.24
N GLY A 792 -13.24 -25.69 33.18
CA GLY A 792 -13.88 -26.34 34.32
C GLY A 792 -13.31 -27.74 34.58
N TRP A 793 -13.10 -28.49 33.50
CA TRP A 793 -12.46 -29.80 33.54
C TRP A 793 -11.02 -29.73 34.05
N GLN A 794 -10.24 -28.80 33.51
CA GLN A 794 -8.85 -28.58 33.93
C GLN A 794 -8.76 -28.23 35.42
N LEU A 795 -9.66 -27.39 35.92
CA LEU A 795 -9.63 -26.97 37.32
C LEU A 795 -9.97 -28.13 38.28
N ALA A 796 -10.96 -28.96 37.94
CA ALA A 796 -11.28 -30.16 38.71
C ALA A 796 -10.12 -31.17 38.68
N ASN A 797 -9.53 -31.42 37.50
CA ASN A 797 -8.35 -32.28 37.35
C ASN A 797 -7.19 -31.80 38.22
N ASN A 798 -6.87 -30.51 38.20
CA ASN A 798 -5.77 -29.94 38.98
C ASN A 798 -6.03 -30.11 40.49
N ALA A 799 -7.27 -29.86 40.92
CA ALA A 799 -7.66 -30.03 42.32
C ALA A 799 -7.55 -31.48 42.79
N MET A 800 -7.89 -32.45 41.92
CA MET A 800 -7.83 -33.88 42.23
C MET A 800 -6.42 -34.36 42.58
N TYR A 801 -5.37 -33.85 41.92
CA TYR A 801 -3.97 -34.18 42.28
C TYR A 801 -3.61 -33.80 43.71
N ALA A 802 -4.20 -32.72 44.23
CA ALA A 802 -4.03 -32.34 45.62
C ALA A 802 -4.94 -33.17 46.54
N TYR A 803 -6.19 -33.39 46.11
CA TYR A 803 -7.21 -34.03 46.91
C TYR A 803 -6.91 -35.50 47.24
N ARG A 804 -6.16 -36.19 46.35
CA ARG A 804 -5.62 -37.53 46.60
C ARG A 804 -4.86 -37.65 47.92
N TYR A 805 -4.13 -36.61 48.31
CA TYR A 805 -3.27 -36.61 49.50
C TYR A 805 -4.00 -36.15 50.78
N VAL A 806 -5.27 -35.79 50.70
CA VAL A 806 -6.09 -35.47 51.88
C VAL A 806 -6.54 -36.78 52.53
N SER A 807 -6.16 -37.00 53.79
CA SER A 807 -6.51 -38.23 54.51
C SER A 807 -8.03 -38.33 54.76
N ASN A 808 -8.57 -39.56 54.83
CA ASN A 808 -10.00 -39.79 55.08
C ASN A 808 -10.52 -39.11 56.36
N LYS A 809 -9.65 -38.87 57.36
CA LYS A 809 -10.01 -38.17 58.62
C LYS A 809 -10.11 -36.64 58.46
N GLU A 810 -9.44 -36.07 57.47
CA GLU A 810 -9.35 -34.63 57.22
C GLU A 810 -10.31 -34.16 56.12
N VAL A 811 -11.06 -35.09 55.50
CA VAL A 811 -12.06 -34.78 54.48
C VAL A 811 -13.20 -33.98 55.09
N LYS A 812 -13.34 -32.74 54.62
CA LYS A 812 -14.43 -31.84 54.98
C LYS A 812 -15.66 -32.13 54.11
N LYS A 813 -16.85 -32.07 54.74
CA LYS A 813 -18.14 -32.32 54.08
C LYS A 813 -18.37 -31.35 52.91
N VAL A 814 -18.63 -31.89 51.72
CA VAL A 814 -18.94 -31.10 50.51
C VAL A 814 -20.43 -30.71 50.43
N PRO A 815 -20.77 -29.58 49.77
CA PRO A 815 -22.14 -29.22 49.42
C PRO A 815 -22.92 -30.36 48.73
N HIS A 816 -24.23 -30.42 48.93
CA HIS A 816 -25.10 -31.50 48.42
C HIS A 816 -24.90 -31.80 46.92
N LYS A 817 -24.79 -30.74 46.10
CA LYS A 817 -24.58 -30.85 44.64
C LYS A 817 -23.30 -31.60 44.23
N PHE A 818 -22.30 -31.69 45.11
CA PHE A 818 -21.03 -32.38 44.83
C PHE A 818 -20.94 -33.79 45.43
N GLN A 819 -21.81 -34.15 46.38
CA GLN A 819 -21.65 -35.39 47.18
C GLN A 819 -21.49 -36.66 46.33
N LYS A 820 -22.27 -36.78 45.25
CA LYS A 820 -22.16 -37.94 44.34
C LYS A 820 -20.81 -37.98 43.63
N LEU A 821 -20.35 -36.85 43.09
CA LEU A 821 -19.06 -36.75 42.41
C LEU A 821 -17.91 -36.97 43.39
N ASP A 822 -17.97 -36.32 44.54
CA ASP A 822 -16.97 -36.41 45.60
C ASP A 822 -16.80 -37.83 46.11
N LYS A 823 -17.91 -38.56 46.33
CA LYS A 823 -17.88 -39.98 46.67
C LYS A 823 -17.16 -40.80 45.59
N MET A 824 -17.49 -40.60 44.31
CA MET A 824 -16.80 -41.31 43.21
C MET A 824 -15.31 -41.01 43.17
N VAL A 825 -14.90 -39.77 43.44
CA VAL A 825 -13.50 -39.36 43.51
C VAL A 825 -12.78 -40.02 44.70
N ARG A 826 -13.41 -40.06 45.89
CA ARG A 826 -12.84 -40.71 47.08
C ARG A 826 -12.75 -42.22 46.91
N ASP A 827 -13.81 -42.87 46.47
CA ASP A 827 -13.85 -44.32 46.22
C ASP A 827 -12.74 -44.71 45.21
N TYR A 828 -12.55 -43.90 44.17
CA TYR A 828 -11.46 -44.08 43.22
C TYR A 828 -10.08 -44.00 43.89
N PHE A 829 -9.78 -42.94 44.64
CA PHE A 829 -8.48 -42.80 45.31
C PHE A 829 -8.23 -43.86 46.39
N ASP A 830 -9.26 -44.31 47.10
CA ASP A 830 -9.14 -45.41 48.04
C ASP A 830 -8.83 -46.73 47.31
N SER A 831 -9.42 -46.96 46.13
CA SER A 831 -9.14 -48.13 45.29
C SER A 831 -7.77 -48.09 44.61
N THR A 832 -7.25 -46.90 44.26
CA THR A 832 -5.97 -46.71 43.57
C THR A 832 -4.82 -46.30 44.50
N LYS A 833 -4.95 -46.58 45.80
CA LYS A 833 -3.99 -46.11 46.82
C LYS A 833 -2.60 -46.74 46.67
N ASN A 834 -2.52 -48.00 46.20
CA ASN A 834 -1.25 -48.72 46.04
C ASN A 834 -0.57 -48.36 44.71
N PRO A 835 0.59 -47.67 44.72
CA PRO A 835 1.27 -47.25 43.50
C PRO A 835 1.93 -48.42 42.72
N LEU A 836 2.12 -49.59 43.33
CA LEU A 836 2.67 -50.76 42.63
C LEU A 836 1.67 -51.35 41.62
N THR A 837 0.38 -51.29 41.95
CA THR A 837 -0.70 -51.78 41.09
C THR A 837 -1.33 -50.67 40.25
N HIS A 838 -1.16 -49.41 40.67
CA HIS A 838 -1.66 -48.21 39.98
C HIS A 838 -0.55 -47.18 39.75
N PRO A 839 0.46 -47.49 38.92
CA PRO A 839 1.58 -46.58 38.64
C PRO A 839 1.15 -45.26 37.98
N GLU A 840 0.00 -45.22 37.33
CA GLU A 840 -0.61 -44.00 36.77
C GLU A 840 -0.83 -42.90 37.82
N GLU A 841 -1.01 -43.26 39.09
CA GLU A 841 -1.21 -42.33 40.20
C GLU A 841 0.09 -41.67 40.70
N LEU A 842 1.25 -42.12 40.20
CA LEU A 842 2.55 -41.49 40.46
C LEU A 842 2.77 -40.25 39.58
N VAL A 843 2.00 -40.10 38.51
CA VAL A 843 2.12 -38.96 37.60
C VAL A 843 1.63 -37.71 38.33
N GLN A 844 2.51 -36.74 38.57
CA GLN A 844 2.14 -35.47 39.22
C GLN A 844 1.76 -34.41 38.19
N ALA A 845 0.83 -33.50 38.54
CA ALA A 845 0.46 -32.33 37.74
C ALA A 845 0.34 -32.63 36.24
N SER A 846 -0.60 -33.50 35.88
CA SER A 846 -0.88 -33.99 34.52
C SER A 846 -2.35 -33.73 34.16
N THR A 847 -2.79 -34.13 32.97
CA THR A 847 -4.19 -34.05 32.52
C THR A 847 -4.92 -35.39 32.60
N TYR A 848 -4.37 -36.37 33.34
CA TYR A 848 -4.89 -37.74 33.40
C TYR A 848 -6.37 -37.80 33.82
N TYR A 849 -6.75 -37.19 34.94
CA TYR A 849 -8.10 -37.34 35.49
C TYR A 849 -9.20 -36.72 34.61
N MET A 850 -8.85 -35.78 33.73
CA MET A 850 -9.81 -35.22 32.78
C MET A 850 -9.94 -36.01 31.48
N TRP A 851 -8.94 -36.80 31.07
CA TRP A 851 -8.98 -37.48 29.76
C TRP A 851 -9.20 -38.98 29.82
N THR A 852 -8.81 -39.63 30.92
CA THR A 852 -8.87 -41.10 31.00
C THR A 852 -10.31 -41.56 31.25
N SER A 853 -10.82 -42.48 30.41
CA SER A 853 -12.21 -42.94 30.43
C SER A 853 -12.66 -43.59 31.75
N ASN A 854 -11.75 -44.23 32.49
CA ASN A 854 -12.03 -44.84 33.78
C ASN A 854 -11.87 -43.87 34.98
N ALA A 855 -11.48 -42.61 34.74
CA ALA A 855 -11.34 -41.62 35.80
C ALA A 855 -12.72 -41.11 36.28
N PRO A 856 -12.85 -40.69 37.56
CA PRO A 856 -14.12 -40.27 38.13
C PRO A 856 -14.85 -39.17 37.35
N LEU A 857 -14.12 -38.23 36.75
CA LEU A 857 -14.72 -37.13 35.97
C LEU A 857 -15.38 -37.63 34.67
N GLN A 858 -14.77 -38.60 33.98
CA GLN A 858 -15.36 -39.21 32.79
C GLN A 858 -16.59 -40.05 33.15
N LEU A 859 -16.43 -40.94 34.14
CA LEU A 859 -17.52 -41.81 34.61
C LEU A 859 -18.72 -41.01 35.14
N TYR A 860 -18.48 -39.91 35.86
CA TYR A 860 -19.57 -39.06 36.34
C TYR A 860 -20.32 -38.41 35.18
N MET A 861 -19.61 -37.86 34.18
CA MET A 861 -20.23 -37.29 32.99
C MET A 861 -21.11 -38.32 32.26
N GLU A 862 -20.56 -39.52 32.02
CA GLU A 862 -21.30 -40.60 31.37
C GLU A 862 -22.54 -41.01 32.17
N GLN A 863 -22.43 -41.14 33.51
CA GLN A 863 -23.55 -41.48 34.37
C GLN A 863 -24.65 -40.43 34.41
N GLN A 864 -24.31 -39.13 34.38
CA GLN A 864 -25.30 -38.05 34.35
C GLN A 864 -26.09 -38.02 33.03
N LEU A 865 -25.48 -38.49 31.95
CA LEU A 865 -26.01 -38.38 30.59
C LEU A 865 -26.42 -39.75 29.99
N LYS A 866 -26.45 -40.81 30.81
CA LYS A 866 -26.80 -42.20 30.45
C LYS A 866 -28.17 -42.36 29.76
N LYS A 867 -29.09 -41.41 29.93
CA LYS A 867 -30.45 -41.45 29.36
C LYS A 867 -30.57 -40.92 27.93
N ASP A 868 -29.52 -40.33 27.36
CA ASP A 868 -29.58 -39.74 26.01
C ASP A 868 -28.29 -40.03 25.22
N SER A 869 -28.22 -41.24 24.66
CA SER A 869 -27.09 -41.73 23.86
C SER A 869 -26.92 -40.99 22.51
N THR A 870 -27.91 -40.19 22.10
CA THR A 870 -27.95 -39.49 20.81
C THR A 870 -27.23 -38.14 20.82
N LYS A 871 -26.87 -37.62 22.00
CA LYS A 871 -26.22 -36.30 22.14
C LYS A 871 -24.72 -36.36 21.82
N ASP A 872 -24.29 -35.38 21.04
CA ASP A 872 -22.91 -35.18 20.60
C ASP A 872 -21.92 -34.96 21.79
N TRP A 873 -20.65 -35.28 21.58
CA TRP A 873 -19.57 -35.15 22.55
C TRP A 873 -19.47 -33.73 23.15
N VAL A 874 -19.56 -32.71 22.30
CA VAL A 874 -19.46 -31.30 22.71
C VAL A 874 -20.57 -30.94 23.72
N TYR A 875 -21.78 -31.47 23.54
CA TYR A 875 -22.89 -31.30 24.49
C TYR A 875 -22.54 -31.91 25.86
N LYS A 876 -22.07 -33.16 25.88
CA LYS A 876 -21.77 -33.88 27.12
C LYS A 876 -20.68 -33.16 27.92
N TRP A 877 -19.60 -32.81 27.22
CA TRP A 877 -18.44 -32.14 27.80
C TRP A 877 -18.78 -30.76 28.37
N ALA A 878 -19.54 -29.96 27.61
CA ALA A 878 -19.96 -28.63 28.03
C ALA A 878 -20.97 -28.65 29.20
N SER A 879 -21.85 -29.66 29.25
CA SER A 879 -22.92 -29.71 30.27
C SER A 879 -22.40 -29.85 31.70
N VAL A 880 -21.33 -30.63 31.91
CA VAL A 880 -20.76 -30.89 33.24
C VAL A 880 -19.66 -29.90 33.65
N ALA A 881 -19.07 -29.19 32.69
CA ALA A 881 -17.92 -28.30 32.92
C ALA A 881 -18.18 -27.20 34.00
N PRO A 882 -19.35 -26.54 34.08
CA PRO A 882 -19.63 -25.60 35.17
C PRO A 882 -19.59 -26.25 36.55
N LEU A 883 -20.15 -27.45 36.70
CA LEU A 883 -20.13 -28.19 37.96
C LEU A 883 -18.69 -28.52 38.38
N TYR A 884 -17.86 -28.96 37.42
CA TYR A 884 -16.45 -29.28 37.66
C TYR A 884 -15.63 -28.05 38.01
N LYS A 885 -15.90 -26.90 37.37
CA LYS A 885 -15.28 -25.62 37.74
C LYS A 885 -15.57 -25.28 39.20
N GLU A 886 -16.82 -25.39 39.63
CA GLU A 886 -17.22 -25.09 41.00
C GLU A 886 -16.65 -26.11 42.00
N TYR A 887 -16.65 -27.40 41.67
CA TYR A 887 -16.09 -28.47 42.50
C TYR A 887 -14.58 -28.32 42.68
N GLY A 888 -13.84 -28.14 41.58
CA GLY A 888 -12.39 -27.91 41.63
C GLY A 888 -12.03 -26.65 42.41
N SER A 889 -12.75 -25.54 42.18
CA SER A 889 -12.59 -24.30 42.96
C SER A 889 -12.84 -24.52 44.45
N TYR A 890 -13.90 -25.25 44.80
CA TYR A 890 -14.24 -25.58 46.18
C TYR A 890 -13.13 -26.37 46.86
N LEU A 891 -12.60 -27.41 46.20
CA LEU A 891 -11.50 -28.21 46.73
C LEU A 891 -10.24 -27.36 46.95
N ILE A 892 -9.84 -26.54 45.96
CA ILE A 892 -8.66 -25.68 46.06
C ILE A 892 -8.79 -24.67 47.22
N GLN A 893 -9.95 -24.04 47.36
CA GLN A 893 -10.22 -23.09 48.45
C GLN A 893 -10.17 -23.76 49.83
N ARG A 894 -10.55 -25.04 49.92
CA ARG A 894 -10.64 -25.76 51.18
C ARG A 894 -9.33 -26.43 51.61
N TYR A 895 -8.45 -26.71 50.64
CA TYR A 895 -7.12 -27.31 50.83
C TYR A 895 -6.01 -26.55 50.09
N PRO A 896 -5.82 -25.24 50.35
CA PRO A 896 -4.90 -24.41 49.58
C PRO A 896 -3.43 -24.83 49.74
N LEU A 897 -3.02 -25.25 50.95
CA LEU A 897 -1.65 -25.71 51.21
C LEU A 897 -1.37 -27.05 50.53
N THR A 898 -2.30 -28.00 50.60
CA THR A 898 -2.19 -29.28 49.89
C THR A 898 -2.13 -29.06 48.37
N PHE A 899 -2.93 -28.14 47.85
CA PHE A 899 -2.88 -27.77 46.43
C PHE A 899 -1.54 -27.14 46.03
N ALA A 900 -1.00 -26.26 46.88
CA ALA A 900 0.33 -25.70 46.66
C ALA A 900 1.42 -26.78 46.63
N GLN A 901 1.40 -27.71 47.57
CA GLN A 901 2.42 -28.75 47.72
C GLN A 901 2.36 -29.83 46.63
N TYR A 902 1.17 -30.31 46.28
CA TYR A 902 1.01 -31.50 45.42
C TYR A 902 0.62 -31.20 43.98
N TYR A 903 0.23 -29.96 43.67
CA TYR A 903 0.00 -29.52 42.30
C TYR A 903 0.90 -28.35 41.90
N LEU A 904 0.83 -27.20 42.59
CA LEU A 904 1.56 -26.00 42.14
C LEU A 904 3.08 -26.17 42.17
N LEU A 905 3.64 -26.74 43.23
CA LEU A 905 5.10 -26.92 43.34
C LEU A 905 5.64 -27.92 42.30
N PRO A 906 5.07 -29.14 42.13
CA PRO A 906 5.45 -30.02 41.03
C PRO A 906 5.31 -29.36 39.65
N ASN A 907 4.24 -28.60 39.43
CA ASN A 907 4.02 -27.92 38.15
C ASN A 907 5.01 -26.75 37.93
N ALA A 908 5.41 -26.05 38.99
CA ALA A 908 6.46 -25.03 38.93
C ALA A 908 7.84 -25.63 38.64
N ILE A 909 8.14 -26.83 39.17
CA ILE A 909 9.36 -27.58 38.83
C ILE A 909 9.33 -27.97 37.34
N LYS A 910 8.19 -28.43 36.83
CA LYS A 910 8.01 -28.66 35.38
C LYS A 910 8.11 -27.38 34.56
N TYR A 911 7.75 -26.21 35.09
CA TYR A 911 8.01 -24.94 34.39
C TYR A 911 9.49 -24.70 34.13
N TYR A 912 10.32 -25.03 35.12
CA TYR A 912 11.75 -24.90 35.00
C TYR A 912 12.36 -25.89 34.00
N ALA A 913 12.01 -27.17 34.09
CA ALA A 913 12.46 -28.23 33.20
C ALA A 913 11.25 -28.93 32.56
N PRO A 914 10.69 -28.36 31.47
CA PRO A 914 9.43 -28.83 30.92
C PRO A 914 9.59 -30.17 30.20
N PRO A 915 8.71 -31.16 30.48
CA PRO A 915 8.77 -32.46 29.83
C PRO A 915 8.47 -32.37 28.34
N VAL A 916 9.10 -33.25 27.54
CA VAL A 916 8.96 -33.29 26.07
C VAL A 916 7.55 -33.74 25.64
N GLU A 917 6.89 -34.59 26.44
CA GLU A 917 5.56 -35.16 26.17
C GLU A 917 5.44 -35.74 24.76
N PHE A 918 4.37 -35.41 24.01
CA PHE A 918 4.05 -35.93 22.68
C PHE A 918 5.12 -35.71 21.59
N LEU A 919 6.16 -34.94 21.89
CA LEU A 919 7.29 -34.73 20.97
C LEU A 919 8.41 -35.77 21.14
N ASP A 920 8.31 -36.67 22.14
CA ASP A 920 9.26 -37.75 22.41
C ASP A 920 9.21 -38.88 21.37
N SER A 921 8.17 -38.89 20.55
CA SER A 921 7.88 -39.90 19.56
C SER A 921 7.20 -39.29 18.34
N TYR A 922 7.51 -39.80 17.15
CA TYR A 922 6.89 -39.40 15.91
C TYR A 922 5.48 -40.02 15.81
N ASN A 923 4.50 -39.19 15.47
CA ASN A 923 3.08 -39.56 15.41
C ASN A 923 2.59 -40.20 16.73
N THR A 924 3.09 -39.70 17.86
CA THR A 924 2.79 -40.22 19.22
C THR A 924 3.03 -41.73 19.37
N GLY A 925 4.06 -42.24 18.68
CA GLY A 925 4.46 -43.64 18.74
C GLY A 925 3.55 -44.60 17.98
N ARG A 926 2.62 -44.10 17.14
CA ARG A 926 1.74 -44.92 16.31
C ARG A 926 2.20 -44.90 14.85
N ASP A 927 2.14 -46.06 14.20
CA ASP A 927 2.46 -46.21 12.78
C ASP A 927 1.24 -45.97 11.85
N SER A 928 0.13 -45.50 12.42
CA SER A 928 -1.13 -45.30 11.71
C SER A 928 -1.81 -43.99 12.11
N VAL A 929 -2.69 -43.52 11.22
CA VAL A 929 -3.49 -42.31 11.39
C VAL A 929 -4.99 -42.63 11.37
N ASN A 930 -5.80 -41.77 11.98
CA ASN A 930 -7.27 -41.88 11.93
C ASN A 930 -7.79 -41.71 10.48
N VAL A 931 -8.92 -42.34 10.18
CA VAL A 931 -9.64 -42.25 8.90
C VAL A 931 -9.86 -40.80 8.46
N ILE A 932 -10.14 -39.88 9.39
CA ILE A 932 -10.32 -38.46 9.03
C ILE A 932 -9.06 -37.85 8.41
N ALA A 933 -7.87 -38.19 8.92
CA ALA A 933 -6.60 -37.70 8.38
C ALA A 933 -6.30 -38.36 7.03
N GLN A 934 -6.57 -39.66 6.89
CA GLN A 934 -6.46 -40.37 5.63
C GLN A 934 -7.33 -39.70 4.54
N HIS A 935 -8.59 -39.41 4.85
CA HIS A 935 -9.52 -38.77 3.92
C HIS A 935 -9.15 -37.31 3.63
N TRP A 936 -8.78 -36.54 4.66
CA TRP A 936 -8.43 -35.12 4.52
C TRP A 936 -7.22 -34.89 3.61
N PHE A 937 -6.16 -35.68 3.78
CA PHE A 937 -4.91 -35.57 3.02
C PHE A 937 -4.81 -36.52 1.83
N GLY A 938 -5.82 -37.39 1.62
CA GLY A 938 -5.86 -38.34 0.51
C GLY A 938 -4.80 -39.43 0.59
N PHE A 939 -4.48 -39.91 1.79
CA PHE A 939 -3.50 -41.00 1.95
C PHE A 939 -4.03 -42.32 1.40
N LYS A 940 -3.18 -43.05 0.66
CA LYS A 940 -3.51 -44.36 0.08
C LYS A 940 -3.75 -45.46 1.14
N SER A 941 -3.17 -45.29 2.33
CA SER A 941 -3.30 -46.19 3.46
C SER A 941 -3.37 -45.35 4.75
N ASN A 942 -3.94 -45.91 5.81
CA ASN A 942 -3.87 -45.31 7.14
C ASN A 942 -2.48 -45.53 7.80
N LYS A 943 -1.59 -46.34 7.22
CA LYS A 943 -0.23 -46.54 7.71
C LYS A 943 0.72 -45.44 7.20
N ILE A 944 1.49 -44.86 8.11
CA ILE A 944 2.57 -43.91 7.79
C ILE A 944 3.92 -44.59 7.95
N LYS A 945 4.94 -44.12 7.23
CA LYS A 945 6.29 -44.70 7.25
C LYS A 945 7.32 -43.64 7.62
N THR A 946 8.39 -44.06 8.27
CA THR A 946 9.60 -43.28 8.55
C THR A 946 10.82 -44.05 8.02
N HIS A 947 11.93 -43.35 7.78
CA HIS A 947 13.21 -44.01 7.45
C HIS A 947 14.00 -44.45 8.70
N PHE A 948 13.51 -44.12 9.90
CA PHE A 948 14.06 -44.62 11.16
C PHE A 948 13.55 -46.03 11.49
N LYS A 949 14.30 -46.75 12.35
CA LYS A 949 13.96 -48.10 12.80
C LYS A 949 12.79 -48.13 13.78
N ASP A 950 12.61 -47.06 14.54
CA ASP A 950 11.51 -46.87 15.46
C ASP A 950 10.95 -45.45 15.33
N LEU A 951 9.93 -45.14 16.13
CA LEU A 951 9.28 -43.83 16.15
C LEU A 951 9.84 -42.92 17.24
N LYS A 952 10.96 -43.25 17.90
CA LYS A 952 11.49 -42.44 19.01
C LYS A 952 12.19 -41.17 18.51
N VAL A 953 12.02 -40.08 19.24
CA VAL A 953 12.62 -38.78 18.93
C VAL A 953 13.53 -38.35 20.08
N ASN A 954 14.79 -38.79 20.03
CA ASN A 954 15.76 -38.47 21.08
C ASN A 954 16.41 -37.09 20.89
N THR A 955 16.21 -36.45 19.71
CA THR A 955 16.83 -35.15 19.40
C THR A 955 16.34 -34.03 20.31
N LEU A 956 15.21 -34.21 21.00
CA LEU A 956 14.61 -33.18 21.85
C LEU A 956 14.89 -33.38 23.35
N ASP A 957 15.55 -34.47 23.74
CA ASP A 957 15.74 -34.86 25.14
C ASP A 957 16.59 -33.87 25.94
N TYR A 958 17.42 -33.06 25.27
CA TYR A 958 18.23 -32.03 25.93
C TYR A 958 17.48 -30.72 26.18
N TYR A 959 16.29 -30.50 25.58
CA TYR A 959 15.55 -29.25 25.73
C TYR A 959 15.12 -28.95 27.17
N PRO A 960 14.63 -29.91 27.98
CA PRO A 960 14.28 -29.64 29.37
C PRO A 960 15.47 -29.07 30.16
N ILE A 961 16.67 -29.61 29.92
CA ILE A 961 17.92 -29.15 30.54
C ILE A 961 18.27 -27.75 30.03
N LEU A 962 18.22 -27.55 28.70
CA LEU A 962 18.52 -26.24 28.08
C LEU A 962 17.59 -25.14 28.60
N VAL A 963 16.28 -25.39 28.66
CA VAL A 963 15.29 -24.44 29.17
C VAL A 963 15.55 -24.13 30.64
N GLY A 964 15.86 -25.15 31.46
CA GLY A 964 16.25 -24.97 32.86
C GLY A 964 17.47 -24.06 33.00
N ILE A 965 18.57 -24.37 32.31
CA ILE A 965 19.79 -23.57 32.33
C ILE A 965 19.50 -22.12 31.91
N MET A 966 18.77 -21.92 30.81
CA MET A 966 18.49 -20.57 30.31
C MET A 966 17.56 -19.77 31.23
N ASN A 967 16.65 -20.40 31.96
CA ASN A 967 15.88 -19.75 33.02
C ASN A 967 16.81 -19.22 34.14
N VAL A 968 17.76 -20.03 34.62
CA VAL A 968 18.74 -19.58 35.63
C VAL A 968 19.59 -18.44 35.10
N VAL A 969 20.18 -18.62 33.91
CA VAL A 969 21.04 -17.61 33.27
C VAL A 969 20.29 -16.29 33.11
N PHE A 970 19.03 -16.33 32.70
CA PHE A 970 18.22 -15.12 32.56
C PHE A 970 17.93 -14.47 33.92
N ILE A 971 17.47 -15.21 34.94
CA ILE A 971 17.16 -14.65 36.26
C ILE A 971 18.40 -14.04 36.91
N LEU A 972 19.51 -14.79 36.97
CA LEU A 972 20.77 -14.30 37.51
C LEU A 972 21.33 -13.14 36.68
N GLY A 973 21.12 -13.18 35.36
CA GLY A 973 21.47 -12.08 34.45
C GLY A 973 20.70 -10.80 34.77
N VAL A 974 19.40 -10.89 35.02
CA VAL A 974 18.55 -9.75 35.41
C VAL A 974 18.97 -9.20 36.77
N ILE A 975 19.23 -10.06 37.76
CA ILE A 975 19.73 -9.64 39.09
C ILE A 975 21.06 -8.90 38.95
N SER A 976 22.02 -9.49 38.23
CA SER A 976 23.32 -8.88 37.96
C SER A 976 23.18 -7.54 37.23
N PHE A 977 22.31 -7.45 36.23
CA PHE A 977 22.02 -6.21 35.50
C PHE A 977 21.49 -5.11 36.43
N LEU A 978 20.64 -5.45 37.40
CA LEU A 978 20.15 -4.51 38.40
C LEU A 978 21.24 -4.10 39.40
N MET A 979 22.04 -5.05 39.89
CA MET A 979 23.15 -4.81 40.83
C MET A 979 24.23 -3.91 40.23
N LEU A 980 24.57 -4.11 38.95
CA LEU A 980 25.51 -3.27 38.20
C LEU A 980 24.94 -1.90 37.81
N LYS A 981 23.75 -1.55 38.30
CA LYS A 981 23.03 -0.30 37.95
C LYS A 981 22.82 -0.13 36.43
N GLY A 982 22.75 -1.22 35.68
CA GLY A 982 22.60 -1.19 34.21
C GLY A 982 21.31 -0.51 33.75
N HIS A 983 20.29 -0.49 34.61
CA HIS A 983 19.05 0.27 34.42
C HIS A 983 19.27 1.79 34.25
N ARG A 984 20.41 2.33 34.70
CA ARG A 984 20.79 3.75 34.55
C ARG A 984 21.61 4.04 33.29
N GLN A 985 22.19 3.02 32.66
CA GLN A 985 23.17 3.19 31.58
C GLN A 985 22.55 3.13 30.17
N SER A 986 21.51 2.32 29.95
CA SER A 986 20.88 2.18 28.62
C SER A 986 19.36 2.03 28.69
N GLY A 987 18.63 3.07 28.28
CA GLY A 987 17.17 3.07 28.28
C GLY A 987 16.55 2.02 27.35
N VAL A 988 17.14 1.78 26.17
CA VAL A 988 16.64 0.77 25.22
C VAL A 988 16.84 -0.64 25.77
N PHE A 989 18.05 -0.95 26.26
CA PHE A 989 18.35 -2.26 26.82
C PHE A 989 17.49 -2.57 28.06
N THR A 990 17.33 -1.60 28.96
CA THR A 990 16.48 -1.72 30.16
C THR A 990 15.04 -2.05 29.83
N ILE A 991 14.44 -1.33 28.85
CA ILE A 991 13.08 -1.62 28.42
C ILE A 991 12.98 -3.04 27.82
N GLY A 992 13.99 -3.47 27.06
CA GLY A 992 14.02 -4.82 26.50
C GLY A 992 14.06 -5.92 27.56
N ILE A 993 14.94 -5.79 28.54
CA ILE A 993 15.02 -6.70 29.68
C ILE A 993 13.73 -6.67 30.49
N GLY A 994 13.16 -5.48 30.73
CA GLY A 994 11.88 -5.32 31.43
C GLY A 994 10.73 -6.03 30.72
N MET A 995 10.64 -5.94 29.40
CA MET A 995 9.64 -6.64 28.60
C MET A 995 9.81 -8.17 28.66
N ALA A 996 11.05 -8.68 28.58
CA ALA A 996 11.34 -10.10 28.71
C ALA A 996 11.03 -10.64 30.12
N ALA A 997 11.39 -9.89 31.17
CA ALA A 997 11.11 -10.25 32.55
C ALA A 997 9.61 -10.23 32.86
N THR A 998 8.89 -9.23 32.31
CA THR A 998 7.43 -9.15 32.39
C THR A 998 6.78 -10.35 31.70
N LEU A 999 7.24 -10.72 30.51
CA LEU A 999 6.76 -11.92 29.81
C LEU A 999 6.98 -13.18 30.67
N TRP A 1000 8.18 -13.37 31.21
CA TRP A 1000 8.50 -14.52 32.04
C TRP A 1000 7.62 -14.60 33.29
N LEU A 1001 7.50 -13.50 34.03
CA LEU A 1001 6.72 -13.45 35.27
C LEU A 1001 5.23 -13.72 35.01
N ILE A 1002 4.62 -13.02 34.05
CA ILE A 1002 3.20 -13.19 33.73
C ILE A 1002 2.94 -14.59 33.16
N ASN A 1003 3.83 -15.12 32.30
CA ASN A 1003 3.69 -16.47 31.78
C ASN A 1003 3.85 -17.53 32.88
N PHE A 1004 4.79 -17.38 33.80
CA PHE A 1004 4.96 -18.27 34.95
C PHE A 1004 3.70 -18.29 35.83
N SER A 1005 3.24 -17.11 36.26
CA SER A 1005 2.05 -16.98 37.10
C SER A 1005 0.79 -17.53 36.42
N PHE A 1006 0.64 -17.34 35.10
CA PHE A 1006 -0.49 -17.89 34.37
C PHE A 1006 -0.37 -19.41 34.21
N SER A 1007 0.77 -19.90 33.72
CA SER A 1007 0.92 -21.30 33.28
C SER A 1007 0.90 -22.28 34.44
N VAL A 1008 1.62 -21.97 35.54
CA VAL A 1008 1.72 -22.88 36.70
C VAL A 1008 0.35 -23.12 37.34
N PHE A 1009 -0.55 -22.13 37.32
CA PHE A 1009 -1.90 -22.24 37.86
C PHE A 1009 -2.89 -22.82 36.86
N ALA A 1010 -2.78 -22.45 35.58
CA ALA A 1010 -3.80 -22.77 34.58
C ALA A 1010 -3.78 -24.24 34.14
N SER A 1011 -2.61 -24.80 33.82
CA SER A 1011 -2.51 -26.14 33.24
C SER A 1011 -1.18 -26.83 33.56
N PRO A 1012 -1.12 -28.16 33.47
CA PRO A 1012 0.14 -28.91 33.43
C PRO A 1012 1.13 -28.32 32.44
N ILE A 1013 2.39 -28.18 32.87
CA ILE A 1013 3.46 -27.67 32.02
C ILE A 1013 4.02 -28.77 31.12
N ALA A 1014 4.17 -28.41 29.84
CA ALA A 1014 4.82 -29.19 28.80
C ALA A 1014 5.76 -28.31 27.97
N LEU A 1015 6.76 -28.92 27.33
CA LEU A 1015 7.72 -28.20 26.49
C LEU A 1015 7.02 -27.38 25.41
N ARG A 1016 6.06 -27.97 24.68
CA ARG A 1016 5.33 -27.31 23.58
C ARG A 1016 4.60 -26.02 23.99
N PHE A 1017 4.20 -25.89 25.27
CA PHE A 1017 3.56 -24.68 25.80
C PHE A 1017 4.57 -23.61 26.26
N GLN A 1018 5.79 -24.03 26.59
CA GLN A 1018 6.87 -23.18 27.10
C GLN A 1018 7.87 -22.73 26.03
N LEU A 1019 7.75 -23.21 24.78
CA LEU A 1019 8.69 -22.84 23.71
C LEU A 1019 8.75 -21.32 23.47
N PHE A 1020 7.61 -20.63 23.46
CA PHE A 1020 7.59 -19.18 23.24
C PHE A 1020 8.40 -18.40 24.31
N PRO A 1021 8.08 -18.49 25.61
CA PRO A 1021 8.87 -17.82 26.63
C PRO A 1021 10.32 -18.32 26.63
N ALA A 1022 10.57 -19.63 26.48
CA ALA A 1022 11.92 -20.20 26.47
C ALA A 1022 12.84 -19.61 25.38
N LEU A 1023 12.33 -19.41 24.15
CA LEU A 1023 13.10 -18.79 23.08
C LEU A 1023 13.43 -17.32 23.40
N VAL A 1024 12.45 -16.56 23.89
CA VAL A 1024 12.66 -15.14 24.26
C VAL A 1024 13.71 -15.03 25.37
N ILE A 1025 13.57 -15.83 26.43
CA ILE A 1025 14.48 -15.88 27.58
C ILE A 1025 15.88 -16.29 27.15
N THR A 1026 16.00 -17.27 26.25
CA THR A 1026 17.30 -17.68 25.72
C THR A 1026 17.99 -16.52 25.01
N CYS A 1027 17.28 -15.81 24.13
CA CYS A 1027 17.83 -14.65 23.43
C CYS A 1027 18.27 -13.54 24.40
N PHE A 1028 17.42 -13.17 25.36
CA PHE A 1028 17.75 -12.12 26.33
C PHE A 1028 18.79 -12.56 27.36
N GLY A 1029 18.86 -13.85 27.70
CA GLY A 1029 19.92 -14.43 28.54
C GLY A 1029 21.29 -14.26 27.88
N CYS A 1030 21.43 -14.58 26.59
CA CYS A 1030 22.68 -14.34 25.87
C CYS A 1030 23.05 -12.84 25.82
N LEU A 1031 22.07 -11.95 25.64
CA LEU A 1031 22.30 -10.51 25.65
C LEU A 1031 22.73 -9.99 27.04
N LEU A 1032 22.17 -10.54 28.12
CA LEU A 1032 22.55 -10.23 29.50
C LEU A 1032 23.97 -10.71 29.81
N VAL A 1033 24.33 -11.92 29.40
CA VAL A 1033 25.69 -12.44 29.54
C VAL A 1033 26.69 -11.55 28.82
N GLU A 1034 26.38 -11.10 27.60
CA GLU A 1034 27.22 -10.14 26.87
C GLU A 1034 27.38 -8.82 27.64
N TYR A 1035 26.28 -8.30 28.17
CA TYR A 1035 26.30 -7.07 28.95
C TYR A 1035 27.22 -7.20 30.18
N ILE A 1036 27.08 -8.28 30.95
CA ILE A 1036 27.89 -8.55 32.14
C ILE A 1036 29.36 -8.72 31.76
N TRP A 1037 29.65 -9.44 30.68
CA TRP A 1037 31.02 -9.63 30.20
C TRP A 1037 31.67 -8.30 29.77
N LYS A 1038 30.92 -7.40 29.13
CA LYS A 1038 31.42 -6.06 28.80
C LYS A 1038 31.67 -5.23 30.06
N ALA A 1039 30.72 -5.22 30.99
CA ALA A 1039 30.85 -4.49 32.25
C ALA A 1039 32.05 -4.98 33.09
N ALA A 1040 32.39 -6.27 33.03
CA ALA A 1040 33.55 -6.83 33.71
C ALA A 1040 34.90 -6.48 33.04
N ASN A 1041 34.90 -6.20 31.73
CA ASN A 1041 36.11 -5.93 30.93
C ASN A 1041 36.35 -4.45 30.64
N GLU A 1042 35.37 -3.57 30.89
CA GLU A 1042 35.59 -2.13 30.95
C GLU A 1042 36.49 -1.84 32.16
N LYS A 1043 37.80 -1.65 31.90
CA LYS A 1043 38.74 -1.15 32.90
C LYS A 1043 38.19 0.17 33.43
N THR A 1044 37.68 0.17 34.67
CA THR A 1044 37.52 1.38 35.47
C THR A 1044 38.86 2.14 35.45
N PRO A 1045 38.93 3.38 34.95
CA PRO A 1045 39.97 4.29 35.41
C PRO A 1045 39.78 4.44 36.92
N ALA A 1046 40.87 4.29 37.66
CA ALA A 1046 40.90 4.64 39.07
C ALA A 1046 40.49 6.12 39.25
N SER A 1047 39.84 6.38 40.40
CA SER A 1047 39.78 7.65 41.13
C SER A 1047 39.25 8.90 40.42
N HIS A 1048 38.06 9.38 40.75
CA HIS A 1048 37.81 10.38 41.82
C HIS A 1048 36.32 10.75 41.90
#